data_AF-A0A254PUD7-F1
#
_entry.id   AF-A0A254PUD7-F1
#
_cell.length_a   1.000
_cell.length_b   1.000
_cell.length_c   1.000
_cell.angle_alpha   90.00
_cell.angle_beta   90.00
_cell.angle_gamma   90.00
#
_symmetry.space_group_name_H-M   'P 1'
#
loop_
_entity.id
_entity.type
_entity.pdbx_description
1 polymer ?
#
loop_
_entity_poly.entity_id
_entity_poly.type
_entity_poly.pdbx_seq_one_letter_code
_entity_poly.pdbx_strand_id
1 'polypeptide(L)'
;MNLLYEEGGDIKLATVQASSGSGDAESWQATSLSGKKIKLKAKEVWLRFEKPEAQAVMDEATVLSKDIDLQLLWDCAPEEEFGLVDVSQEYFGEQATIAQQVSLGIALQGAPVFFRRKGRGRFQRAPLEQLQAGLLALERKQKDLEQQSAWQQELVAGTFPATLQSLASQLLFSPDKNTTAYKALMTACNEMGESPVQLMIRCGAIDSPLAYHQGMFLKTHFPNGAAHSQSIAIDQAAYAAAIAELPLADVKAFSIDDAGTTEIDDALSVIELVDGGHRIGIHIAAPGLVIAKDDSLDRAARSRMSTVYFPGDKITMLPDSVIEQFSLDEGASRPALSIYVDIDAQGVTNRDSLQMRAEMVPMVANLRLEDIEHLVSEESLADEAATYPYRKELAILWKAAQLLHAGRQEKRIANGLRAEQLGLIDPNALARDFHFQIKDVNGVERVEIVPRQRGSILDTIVAEWMIFCNSASGQLLADHGLPGLFRTQKGWGPLRTRMQTTPGPHEGLGLDYYAWCTSPLRRYSDLVNQWQLIALAKHGVTAKMVAPFPPRDASLMGIAADFESCYQTYGEYQDRLEKYWCLRWATQDGDSKNVHVRHLKEGMSRLELVPLHLPVPELASHPRMTRAEVVLADIDLLQLSAAVRVLEIEAKAEVPQVSAQEDGSAD
;
A
#
# COMPACT_ATOMS: atom_id res chain seq x y z
N MET A 1 63.70 -6.32 -43.52
CA MET A 1 63.55 -6.08 -42.07
C MET A 1 62.11 -5.69 -41.76
N ASN A 2 61.56 -6.31 -40.72
CA ASN A 2 60.22 -6.14 -40.17
C ASN A 2 60.34 -5.65 -38.72
N LEU A 3 59.33 -4.92 -38.25
CA LEU A 3 59.28 -4.31 -36.93
C LEU A 3 58.01 -4.76 -36.19
N LEU A 4 58.18 -5.23 -34.96
CA LEU A 4 57.10 -5.37 -33.99
C LEU A 4 56.90 -4.04 -33.27
N TYR A 5 55.67 -3.59 -33.19
CA TYR A 5 55.28 -2.36 -32.50
C TYR A 5 53.87 -2.50 -31.94
N GLU A 6 53.38 -1.44 -31.32
CA GLU A 6 52.03 -1.40 -30.75
C GLU A 6 51.28 -0.18 -31.28
N GLU A 7 50.01 -0.38 -31.66
CA GLU A 7 49.11 0.68 -32.10
C GLU A 7 47.73 0.46 -31.47
N GLY A 8 47.21 1.45 -30.74
CA GLY A 8 45.86 1.40 -30.17
C GLY A 8 45.63 0.41 -29.03
N GLY A 9 46.69 -0.18 -28.46
CA GLY A 9 46.57 -1.27 -27.47
C GLY A 9 46.65 -2.68 -28.05
N ASP A 10 46.97 -2.81 -29.34
CA ASP A 10 47.23 -4.08 -30.02
C ASP A 10 48.71 -4.21 -30.42
N ILE A 11 49.21 -5.45 -30.41
CA ILE A 11 50.44 -5.84 -31.12
C ILE A 11 50.22 -5.74 -32.64
N LYS A 12 51.17 -5.10 -33.35
CA LYS A 12 51.17 -4.96 -34.81
C LYS A 12 52.57 -5.20 -35.39
N LEU A 13 52.60 -5.62 -36.66
CA LEU A 13 53.81 -5.77 -37.46
C LEU A 13 53.83 -4.81 -38.65
N ALA A 14 55.02 -4.36 -39.04
CA ALA A 14 55.24 -3.52 -40.21
C ALA A 14 56.56 -3.82 -40.92
N THR A 15 56.57 -3.72 -42.25
CA THR A 15 57.75 -3.96 -43.10
C THR A 15 58.46 -2.64 -43.40
N VAL A 16 59.78 -2.58 -43.19
CA VAL A 16 60.58 -1.35 -43.36
C VAL A 16 60.79 -1.03 -44.84
N GLN A 17 60.59 0.24 -45.20
CA GLN A 17 60.88 0.80 -46.53
C GLN A 17 62.17 1.64 -46.52
N ALA A 18 62.42 2.41 -45.45
CA ALA A 18 63.63 3.21 -45.28
C ALA A 18 63.95 3.45 -43.79
N SER A 19 65.22 3.60 -43.44
CA SER A 19 65.70 4.04 -42.12
C SER A 19 66.33 5.43 -42.17
N SER A 20 66.39 6.12 -41.02
CA SER A 20 66.99 7.45 -40.87
C SER A 20 67.45 7.68 -39.44
N GLY A 21 68.61 8.32 -39.26
CA GLY A 21 69.25 8.50 -37.95
C GLY A 21 70.09 7.29 -37.50
N SER A 22 70.58 7.33 -36.27
CA SER A 22 71.34 6.25 -35.62
C SER A 22 71.14 6.30 -34.10
N GLY A 23 71.34 5.17 -33.41
CA GLY A 23 71.12 5.05 -31.96
C GLY A 23 69.67 5.41 -31.57
N ASP A 24 69.50 6.12 -30.46
CA ASP A 24 68.18 6.53 -29.94
C ASP A 24 67.41 7.49 -30.87
N ALA A 25 68.09 8.12 -31.83
CA ALA A 25 67.50 8.97 -32.86
C ALA A 25 67.06 8.21 -34.13
N GLU A 26 67.29 6.89 -34.20
CA GLU A 26 66.90 6.05 -35.32
C GLU A 26 65.36 6.02 -35.49
N SER A 27 64.90 6.13 -36.75
CA SER A 27 63.49 5.99 -37.10
C SER A 27 63.30 5.44 -38.52
N TRP A 28 62.27 4.61 -38.69
CA TRP A 28 61.94 3.95 -39.95
C TRP A 28 60.65 4.51 -40.55
N GLN A 29 60.63 4.61 -41.87
CA GLN A 29 59.40 4.58 -42.65
C GLN A 29 59.08 3.10 -42.93
N ALA A 30 57.91 2.67 -42.50
CA ALA A 30 57.45 1.29 -42.64
C ALA A 30 56.01 1.26 -43.17
N THR A 31 55.54 0.09 -43.59
CA THR A 31 54.15 -0.14 -43.98
C THR A 31 53.57 -1.26 -43.13
N SER A 32 52.45 -0.99 -42.46
CA SER A 32 51.74 -1.98 -41.65
C SER A 32 51.17 -3.10 -42.52
N LEU A 33 50.75 -4.21 -41.89
CA LEU A 33 50.02 -5.29 -42.57
C LEU A 33 48.73 -4.79 -43.27
N SER A 34 48.13 -3.70 -42.78
CA SER A 34 46.97 -3.04 -43.40
C SER A 34 47.32 -2.08 -44.56
N GLY A 35 48.58 -2.03 -45.02
CA GLY A 35 49.03 -1.16 -46.12
C GLY A 35 49.23 0.31 -45.74
N LYS A 36 49.04 0.69 -44.47
CA LYS A 36 49.21 2.06 -43.98
C LYS A 36 50.71 2.39 -43.85
N LYS A 37 51.15 3.48 -44.47
CA LYS A 37 52.50 4.02 -44.25
C LYS A 37 52.59 4.66 -42.87
N ILE A 38 53.59 4.26 -42.09
CA ILE A 38 53.83 4.71 -40.71
C ILE A 38 55.29 5.14 -40.53
N LYS A 39 55.54 5.99 -39.54
CA LYS A 39 56.90 6.31 -39.08
C LYS A 39 57.05 5.84 -37.63
N LEU A 40 57.99 4.93 -37.39
CA LEU A 40 58.30 4.39 -36.06
C LEU A 40 59.70 4.86 -35.63
N LYS A 41 59.86 5.35 -34.41
CA LYS A 41 61.16 5.65 -33.79
C LYS A 41 61.69 4.42 -33.04
N ALA A 42 63.00 4.38 -32.76
CA ALA A 42 63.67 3.29 -32.03
C ALA A 42 62.89 2.82 -30.79
N LYS A 43 62.52 3.76 -29.92
CA LYS A 43 61.75 3.52 -28.68
C LYS A 43 60.29 3.06 -28.84
N GLU A 44 59.83 2.86 -30.07
CA GLU A 44 58.46 2.43 -30.39
C GLU A 44 58.43 0.99 -30.92
N VAL A 45 59.60 0.45 -31.26
CA VAL A 45 59.81 -0.90 -31.79
C VAL A 45 60.21 -1.85 -30.67
N TRP A 46 59.52 -2.98 -30.59
CA TRP A 46 59.70 -3.99 -29.55
C TRP A 46 60.65 -5.11 -30.01
N LEU A 47 60.64 -5.43 -31.30
CA LEU A 47 61.47 -6.47 -31.92
C LEU A 47 61.77 -6.11 -33.39
N ARG A 48 62.96 -6.46 -33.88
CA ARG A 48 63.38 -6.31 -35.28
C ARG A 48 63.75 -7.69 -35.82
N PHE A 49 63.33 -8.05 -37.03
CA PHE A 49 63.68 -9.33 -37.66
C PHE A 49 63.72 -9.23 -39.19
N GLU A 50 64.33 -10.20 -39.87
CA GLU A 50 64.40 -10.22 -41.35
C GLU A 50 63.48 -11.24 -42.00
N LYS A 51 63.34 -12.42 -41.39
CA LYS A 51 62.50 -13.54 -41.81
C LYS A 51 61.86 -14.19 -40.57
N PRO A 52 60.69 -14.85 -40.65
CA PRO A 52 59.79 -14.94 -41.82
C PRO A 52 59.15 -13.60 -42.23
N GLU A 53 58.24 -13.62 -43.21
CA GLU A 53 57.49 -12.42 -43.59
C GLU A 53 56.51 -11.98 -42.49
N ALA A 54 56.31 -10.66 -42.37
CA ALA A 54 55.54 -10.06 -41.29
C ALA A 54 54.09 -10.59 -41.17
N GLN A 55 53.43 -10.88 -42.29
CA GLN A 55 52.06 -11.42 -42.28
C GLN A 55 52.04 -12.86 -41.73
N ALA A 56 52.90 -13.74 -42.25
CA ALA A 56 53.01 -15.12 -41.80
C ALA A 56 53.34 -15.21 -40.30
N VAL A 57 54.24 -14.36 -39.81
CA VAL A 57 54.55 -14.24 -38.37
C VAL A 57 53.32 -13.84 -37.56
N MET A 58 52.50 -12.88 -38.03
CA MET A 58 51.30 -12.46 -37.31
C MET A 58 50.25 -13.58 -37.25
N ASP A 59 50.04 -14.27 -38.37
CA ASP A 59 49.04 -15.34 -38.48
C ASP A 59 49.42 -16.53 -37.58
N GLU A 60 50.68 -16.97 -37.62
CA GLU A 60 51.21 -18.02 -36.74
C GLU A 60 51.17 -17.59 -35.26
N ALA A 61 51.61 -16.37 -34.93
CA ALA A 61 51.61 -15.86 -33.57
C ALA A 61 50.19 -15.73 -32.96
N THR A 62 49.18 -15.43 -33.78
CA THR A 62 47.77 -15.32 -33.35
C THR A 62 47.14 -16.70 -33.07
N VAL A 63 47.67 -17.77 -33.67
CA VAL A 63 47.34 -19.14 -33.29
C VAL A 63 48.07 -19.50 -31.99
N LEU A 64 49.39 -19.38 -31.98
CA LEU A 64 50.25 -19.73 -30.83
C LEU A 64 49.90 -18.98 -29.55
N SER A 65 49.36 -17.75 -29.63
CA SER A 65 49.02 -16.94 -28.44
C SER A 65 47.87 -17.53 -27.62
N LYS A 66 47.07 -18.44 -28.20
CA LYS A 66 45.97 -19.12 -27.52
C LYS A 66 46.44 -20.30 -26.65
N ASP A 67 47.60 -20.84 -26.97
CA ASP A 67 48.20 -22.00 -26.30
C ASP A 67 49.28 -21.59 -25.27
N ILE A 68 49.38 -20.30 -24.95
CA ILE A 68 50.29 -19.79 -23.91
C ILE A 68 49.70 -20.08 -22.52
N ASP A 69 50.43 -20.87 -21.72
CA ASP A 69 50.18 -21.02 -20.30
C ASP A 69 50.64 -19.74 -19.57
N LEU A 70 49.66 -18.92 -19.17
CA LEU A 70 49.90 -17.66 -18.48
C LEU A 70 50.50 -17.84 -17.08
N GLN A 71 50.29 -18.99 -16.43
CA GLN A 71 50.87 -19.28 -15.12
C GLN A 71 52.34 -19.64 -15.29
N LEU A 72 52.68 -20.56 -16.20
CA LEU A 72 54.07 -20.87 -16.54
C LEU A 72 54.83 -19.63 -17.02
N LEU A 73 54.19 -18.78 -17.83
CA LEU A 73 54.78 -17.51 -18.27
C LEU A 73 55.06 -16.55 -17.10
N TRP A 74 54.20 -16.54 -16.08
CA TRP A 74 54.39 -15.72 -14.88
C TRP A 74 55.47 -16.28 -13.96
N ASP A 75 55.57 -17.61 -13.86
CA ASP A 75 56.59 -18.32 -13.10
C ASP A 75 57.99 -18.12 -13.72
N CYS A 76 58.11 -18.19 -15.05
CA CYS A 76 59.34 -17.91 -15.81
C CYS A 76 59.70 -16.41 -15.90
N ALA A 77 58.74 -15.50 -15.74
CA ALA A 77 58.99 -14.06 -15.87
C ALA A 77 59.77 -13.48 -14.66
N PRO A 78 60.72 -12.55 -14.88
CA PRO A 78 61.36 -11.80 -13.81
C PRO A 78 60.40 -10.96 -12.95
N GLU A 79 60.78 -10.72 -11.68
CA GLU A 79 60.09 -9.79 -10.78
C GLU A 79 60.27 -8.31 -11.16
N GLU A 80 61.40 -8.00 -11.78
CA GLU A 80 61.71 -6.67 -12.28
C GLU A 80 61.10 -6.41 -13.67
N GLU A 81 61.40 -5.26 -14.27
CA GLU A 81 60.92 -4.92 -15.60
C GLU A 81 61.70 -5.66 -16.70
N PHE A 82 61.02 -6.52 -17.45
CA PHE A 82 61.59 -7.35 -18.51
C PHE A 82 61.14 -6.92 -19.92
N GLY A 83 61.96 -7.24 -20.92
CA GLY A 83 61.64 -7.08 -22.34
C GLY A 83 61.00 -8.34 -22.92
N LEU A 84 60.37 -8.19 -24.09
CA LEU A 84 59.70 -9.29 -24.78
C LEU A 84 60.67 -10.42 -25.19
N VAL A 85 61.88 -10.07 -25.63
CA VAL A 85 62.89 -11.06 -26.06
C VAL A 85 63.36 -11.88 -24.86
N ASP A 86 63.68 -11.21 -23.75
CA ASP A 86 64.19 -11.84 -22.53
C ASP A 86 63.20 -12.93 -22.03
N VAL A 87 61.93 -12.57 -21.83
CA VAL A 87 60.91 -13.52 -21.34
C VAL A 87 60.57 -14.62 -22.37
N SER A 88 60.78 -14.37 -23.67
CA SER A 88 60.57 -15.39 -24.69
C SER A 88 61.61 -16.50 -24.66
N GLN A 89 62.84 -16.19 -24.25
CA GLN A 89 63.90 -17.17 -24.06
C GLN A 89 63.67 -18.00 -22.79
N GLU A 90 63.15 -17.39 -21.72
CA GLU A 90 62.78 -18.11 -20.49
C GLU A 90 61.57 -19.06 -20.68
N TYR A 91 60.62 -18.71 -21.55
CA TYR A 91 59.42 -19.53 -21.79
C TYR A 91 59.59 -20.61 -22.87
N PHE A 92 60.27 -20.31 -23.99
CA PHE A 92 60.46 -21.25 -25.12
C PHE A 92 61.89 -21.80 -25.27
N GLY A 93 62.85 -21.32 -24.48
CA GLY A 93 64.28 -21.62 -24.63
C GLY A 93 64.98 -20.72 -25.66
N GLU A 94 66.30 -20.86 -25.77
CA GLU A 94 67.17 -20.01 -26.61
C GLU A 94 66.82 -19.99 -28.12
N GLN A 95 66.00 -20.95 -28.60
CA GLN A 95 65.61 -21.08 -30.00
C GLN A 95 64.20 -20.51 -30.32
N ALA A 96 63.63 -19.70 -29.42
CA ALA A 96 62.31 -19.08 -29.58
C ALA A 96 62.14 -18.38 -30.96
N THR A 97 61.24 -18.89 -31.80
CA THR A 97 60.97 -18.35 -33.15
C THR A 97 60.35 -16.96 -33.08
N ILE A 98 60.47 -16.16 -34.14
CA ILE A 98 59.85 -14.83 -34.16
C ILE A 98 58.33 -14.90 -33.91
N ALA A 99 57.63 -15.92 -34.41
CA ALA A 99 56.20 -16.11 -34.15
C ALA A 99 55.91 -16.42 -32.67
N GLN A 100 56.74 -17.22 -32.01
CA GLN A 100 56.69 -17.48 -30.57
C GLN A 100 56.97 -16.20 -29.74
N GLN A 101 57.92 -15.36 -30.16
CA GLN A 101 58.18 -14.07 -29.50
C GLN A 101 56.97 -13.12 -29.64
N VAL A 102 56.36 -13.06 -30.83
CA VAL A 102 55.17 -12.23 -31.08
C VAL A 102 53.94 -12.77 -30.34
N SER A 103 53.77 -14.09 -30.21
CA SER A 103 52.62 -14.69 -29.51
C SER A 103 52.65 -14.39 -28.01
N LEU A 104 53.83 -14.38 -27.38
CA LEU A 104 54.00 -13.89 -26.02
C LEU A 104 53.69 -12.40 -25.89
N GLY A 105 54.04 -11.58 -26.89
CA GLY A 105 53.65 -10.17 -26.91
C GLY A 105 52.13 -9.99 -26.87
N ILE A 106 51.40 -10.83 -27.59
CA ILE A 106 49.92 -10.86 -27.59
C ILE A 106 49.40 -11.34 -26.23
N ALA A 107 49.95 -12.43 -25.68
CA ALA A 107 49.51 -13.00 -24.40
C ALA A 107 49.76 -12.05 -23.20
N LEU A 108 50.95 -11.45 -23.10
CA LEU A 108 51.32 -10.46 -22.08
C LEU A 108 50.38 -9.24 -22.10
N GLN A 109 49.95 -8.82 -23.31
CA GLN A 109 49.04 -7.69 -23.47
C GLN A 109 47.57 -8.08 -23.19
N GLY A 110 47.18 -9.33 -23.45
CA GLY A 110 45.85 -9.88 -23.16
C GLY A 110 45.63 -10.27 -21.68
N ALA A 111 46.68 -10.37 -20.87
CA ALA A 111 46.63 -10.89 -19.50
C ALA A 111 47.00 -9.86 -18.40
N PRO A 112 46.25 -8.75 -18.24
CA PRO A 112 46.59 -7.65 -17.31
C PRO A 112 46.51 -8.03 -15.82
N VAL A 113 45.93 -9.19 -15.49
CA VAL A 113 45.95 -9.76 -14.12
C VAL A 113 47.31 -10.40 -13.81
N PHE A 114 47.96 -11.01 -14.80
CA PHE A 114 49.28 -11.62 -14.66
C PHE A 114 50.41 -10.60 -14.88
N PHE A 115 50.24 -9.65 -15.82
CA PHE A 115 51.33 -8.77 -16.24
C PHE A 115 50.93 -7.29 -16.23
N ARG A 116 51.78 -6.48 -15.61
CA ARG A 116 51.69 -5.03 -15.61
C ARG A 116 52.55 -4.45 -16.71
N ARG A 117 51.95 -3.57 -17.49
CA ARG A 117 52.67 -2.78 -18.48
C ARG A 117 53.46 -1.65 -17.82
N LYS A 118 54.74 -1.49 -18.18
CA LYS A 118 55.62 -0.41 -17.70
C LYS A 118 56.07 0.55 -18.80
N GLY A 119 56.06 0.10 -20.05
CA GLY A 119 56.43 0.93 -21.19
C GLY A 119 55.86 0.41 -22.50
N ARG A 120 56.66 0.53 -23.56
CA ARG A 120 56.44 -0.12 -24.87
C ARG A 120 57.39 -1.32 -24.95
N GLY A 121 56.84 -2.53 -25.05
CA GLY A 121 57.62 -3.77 -25.04
C GLY A 121 58.25 -4.12 -23.68
N ARG A 122 57.77 -3.48 -22.61
CA ARG A 122 58.30 -3.60 -21.24
C ARG A 122 57.18 -3.89 -20.26
N PHE A 123 57.32 -5.02 -19.58
CA PHE A 123 56.33 -5.61 -18.68
C PHE A 123 56.97 -5.91 -17.32
N GLN A 124 56.14 -6.09 -16.30
CA GLN A 124 56.54 -6.58 -14.99
C GLN A 124 55.47 -7.59 -14.54
N ARG A 125 55.86 -8.72 -13.95
CA ARG A 125 54.88 -9.68 -13.43
C ARG A 125 54.10 -9.07 -12.24
N ALA A 126 52.83 -9.42 -12.11
CA ALA A 126 52.04 -9.01 -10.95
C ALA A 126 52.59 -9.68 -9.68
N PRO A 127 52.73 -8.98 -8.54
CA PRO A 127 53.07 -9.61 -7.27
C PRO A 127 52.08 -10.73 -6.92
N LEU A 128 52.57 -11.80 -6.29
CA LEU A 128 51.78 -13.03 -6.05
C LEU A 128 50.43 -12.77 -5.39
N GLU A 129 50.38 -11.95 -4.33
CA GLU A 129 49.13 -11.58 -3.63
C GLU A 129 48.11 -10.90 -4.57
N GLN A 130 48.60 -10.10 -5.52
CA GLN A 130 47.78 -9.31 -6.44
C GLN A 130 47.32 -10.15 -7.64
N LEU A 131 48.16 -11.11 -8.08
CA LEU A 131 47.76 -12.16 -9.02
C LEU A 131 46.65 -13.03 -8.40
N GLN A 132 46.87 -13.55 -7.19
CA GLN A 132 45.88 -14.38 -6.48
C GLN A 132 44.55 -13.64 -6.28
N ALA A 133 44.59 -12.38 -5.80
CA ALA A 133 43.39 -11.56 -5.66
C ALA A 133 42.67 -11.31 -6.99
N GLY A 134 43.42 -11.08 -8.08
CA GLY A 134 42.86 -10.87 -9.42
C GLY A 134 42.23 -12.14 -10.02
N LEU A 135 42.86 -13.30 -9.84
CA LEU A 135 42.33 -14.60 -10.28
C LEU A 135 41.06 -14.97 -9.50
N LEU A 136 41.06 -14.82 -8.16
CA LEU A 136 39.87 -15.03 -7.33
C LEU A 136 38.72 -14.08 -7.73
N ALA A 137 39.03 -12.84 -8.11
CA ALA A 137 38.02 -11.89 -8.60
C ALA A 137 37.45 -12.28 -9.98
N LEU A 138 38.28 -12.82 -10.89
CA LEU A 138 37.83 -13.37 -12.17
C LEU A 138 36.96 -14.61 -11.99
N GLU A 139 37.41 -15.57 -11.16
CA GLU A 139 36.67 -16.80 -10.86
C GLU A 139 35.32 -16.49 -10.21
N ARG A 140 35.29 -15.56 -9.25
CA ARG A 140 34.04 -15.08 -8.64
C ARG A 140 33.11 -14.44 -9.68
N LYS A 141 33.63 -13.57 -10.55
CA LYS A 141 32.84 -12.93 -11.62
C LYS A 141 32.29 -13.96 -12.61
N GLN A 142 33.05 -15.01 -12.92
CA GLN A 142 32.58 -16.11 -13.76
C GLN A 142 31.45 -16.89 -13.08
N LYS A 143 31.62 -17.28 -11.81
CA LYS A 143 30.58 -17.94 -11.01
C LYS A 143 29.31 -17.08 -10.87
N ASP A 144 29.45 -15.77 -10.67
CA ASP A 144 28.32 -14.83 -10.61
C ASP A 144 27.56 -14.81 -11.96
N LEU A 145 28.26 -14.87 -13.10
CA LEU A 145 27.64 -14.93 -14.44
C LEU A 145 26.97 -16.27 -14.74
N GLU A 146 27.61 -17.39 -14.38
CA GLU A 146 27.05 -18.74 -14.50
C GLU A 146 25.76 -18.86 -13.66
N GLN A 147 25.80 -18.37 -12.42
CA GLN A 147 24.63 -18.35 -11.53
C GLN A 147 23.51 -17.42 -12.04
N GLN A 148 23.86 -16.26 -12.62
CA GLN A 148 22.90 -15.37 -13.26
C GLN A 148 22.19 -16.07 -14.43
N SER A 149 22.94 -16.79 -15.26
CA SER A 149 22.41 -17.50 -16.43
C SER A 149 21.52 -18.68 -16.03
N ALA A 150 21.90 -19.44 -15.00
CA ALA A 150 21.06 -20.52 -14.45
C ALA A 150 19.70 -19.98 -13.96
N TRP A 151 19.71 -18.92 -13.14
CA TRP A 151 18.47 -18.30 -12.65
C TRP A 151 17.62 -17.71 -13.79
N GLN A 152 18.24 -17.10 -14.80
CA GLN A 152 17.51 -16.61 -15.98
C GLN A 152 16.80 -17.77 -16.70
N GLN A 153 17.47 -18.90 -16.91
CA GLN A 153 16.90 -20.07 -17.60
C GLN A 153 15.71 -20.67 -16.84
N GLU A 154 15.81 -20.80 -15.52
CA GLU A 154 14.71 -21.25 -14.65
C GLU A 154 13.49 -20.30 -14.76
N LEU A 155 13.71 -18.99 -14.68
CA LEU A 155 12.65 -17.97 -14.79
C LEU A 155 11.98 -17.97 -16.17
N VAL A 156 12.76 -18.04 -17.25
CA VAL A 156 12.22 -18.14 -18.62
C VAL A 156 11.36 -19.40 -18.75
N ALA A 157 11.83 -20.53 -18.22
CA ALA A 157 11.11 -21.81 -18.16
C ALA A 157 9.85 -21.79 -17.24
N GLY A 158 9.56 -20.69 -16.54
CA GLY A 158 8.36 -20.55 -15.71
C GLY A 158 8.48 -21.17 -14.32
N THR A 159 9.69 -21.35 -13.79
CA THR A 159 9.93 -21.81 -12.42
C THR A 159 10.71 -20.75 -11.65
N PHE A 160 10.27 -20.36 -10.45
CA PHE A 160 11.07 -19.45 -9.64
C PHE A 160 12.24 -20.20 -8.99
N PRO A 161 13.49 -19.71 -9.09
CA PRO A 161 14.63 -20.44 -8.54
C PRO A 161 14.52 -20.62 -7.03
N ALA A 162 14.63 -21.86 -6.55
CA ALA A 162 14.46 -22.20 -5.14
C ALA A 162 15.44 -21.45 -4.22
N THR A 163 16.66 -21.16 -4.71
CA THR A 163 17.67 -20.36 -4.00
C THR A 163 17.29 -18.89 -3.83
N LEU A 164 16.33 -18.38 -4.60
CA LEU A 164 15.83 -17.00 -4.54
C LEU A 164 14.52 -16.87 -3.76
N GLN A 165 13.88 -17.97 -3.32
CA GLN A 165 12.54 -17.93 -2.71
C GLN A 165 12.45 -16.96 -1.51
N SER A 166 13.45 -16.96 -0.63
CA SER A 166 13.53 -16.05 0.52
C SER A 166 13.74 -14.57 0.14
N LEU A 167 14.16 -14.30 -1.10
CA LEU A 167 14.39 -12.97 -1.65
C LEU A 167 13.24 -12.49 -2.54
N ALA A 168 12.20 -13.30 -2.81
CA ALA A 168 11.12 -12.94 -3.74
C ALA A 168 10.48 -11.58 -3.42
N SER A 169 10.01 -11.38 -2.19
CA SER A 169 9.41 -10.12 -1.75
C SER A 169 10.40 -8.94 -1.83
N GLN A 170 11.69 -9.17 -1.59
CA GLN A 170 12.72 -8.13 -1.74
C GLN A 170 12.95 -7.79 -3.22
N LEU A 171 13.07 -8.79 -4.10
CA LEU A 171 13.30 -8.60 -5.53
C LEU A 171 12.17 -7.84 -6.21
N LEU A 172 10.92 -8.01 -5.76
CA LEU A 172 9.78 -7.30 -6.31
C LEU A 172 9.55 -5.93 -5.66
N PHE A 173 9.52 -5.86 -4.32
CA PHE A 173 9.07 -4.66 -3.59
C PHE A 173 10.22 -3.78 -3.06
N SER A 174 11.47 -4.24 -3.10
CA SER A 174 12.67 -3.46 -2.70
C SER A 174 13.95 -3.90 -3.42
N PRO A 175 13.97 -3.89 -4.77
CA PRO A 175 15.09 -4.44 -5.54
C PRO A 175 16.39 -3.65 -5.34
N ASP A 176 17.45 -4.34 -4.92
CA ASP A 176 18.82 -3.86 -5.14
C ASP A 176 19.24 -4.19 -6.59
N LYS A 177 19.26 -3.14 -7.41
CA LYS A 177 19.56 -3.20 -8.85
C LYS A 177 20.98 -3.69 -9.16
N ASN A 178 21.87 -3.74 -8.17
CA ASN A 178 23.24 -4.20 -8.35
C ASN A 178 23.38 -5.72 -8.21
N THR A 179 22.40 -6.39 -7.57
CA THR A 179 22.46 -7.84 -7.30
C THR A 179 22.37 -8.68 -8.57
N THR A 180 23.07 -9.82 -8.56
CA THR A 180 23.01 -10.84 -9.61
C THR A 180 21.59 -11.38 -9.81
N ALA A 181 20.83 -11.56 -8.72
CA ALA A 181 19.45 -12.03 -8.75
C ALA A 181 18.51 -11.04 -9.47
N TYR A 182 18.60 -9.74 -9.17
CA TYR A 182 17.79 -8.72 -9.88
C TYR A 182 18.17 -8.63 -11.37
N LYS A 183 19.47 -8.76 -11.70
CA LYS A 183 19.92 -8.79 -13.10
C LYS A 183 19.36 -9.99 -13.86
N ALA A 184 19.40 -11.20 -13.27
CA ALA A 184 18.78 -12.40 -13.85
C ALA A 184 17.28 -12.18 -14.10
N LEU A 185 16.56 -11.64 -13.12
CA LEU A 185 15.14 -11.33 -13.24
C LEU A 185 14.85 -10.33 -14.37
N MET A 186 15.58 -9.22 -14.43
CA MET A 186 15.38 -8.21 -15.48
C MET A 186 15.77 -8.71 -16.88
N THR A 187 16.78 -9.57 -17.01
CA THR A 187 17.12 -10.20 -18.29
C THR A 187 16.01 -11.14 -18.74
N ALA A 188 15.49 -11.99 -17.85
CA ALA A 188 14.35 -12.86 -18.14
C ALA A 188 13.06 -12.07 -18.49
N CYS A 189 12.79 -10.95 -17.79
CA CYS A 189 11.69 -10.04 -18.12
C CYS A 189 11.79 -9.51 -19.57
N ASN A 190 12.98 -9.02 -19.96
CA ASN A 190 13.24 -8.51 -21.30
C ASN A 190 13.11 -9.58 -22.39
N GLU A 191 13.49 -10.82 -22.08
CA GLU A 191 13.39 -11.97 -22.99
C GLU A 191 11.92 -12.42 -23.19
N MET A 192 11.14 -12.42 -22.12
CA MET A 192 9.71 -12.81 -22.14
C MET A 192 8.77 -11.68 -22.60
N GLY A 193 9.20 -10.42 -22.56
CA GLY A 193 8.32 -9.26 -22.75
C GLY A 193 7.38 -9.00 -21.56
N GLU A 194 7.69 -9.58 -20.40
CA GLU A 194 6.88 -9.51 -19.18
C GLU A 194 7.46 -8.48 -18.20
N SER A 195 6.59 -7.82 -17.41
CA SER A 195 7.04 -7.06 -16.24
C SER A 195 7.49 -8.00 -15.11
N PRO A 196 8.33 -7.53 -14.15
CA PRO A 196 8.78 -8.35 -13.03
C PRO A 196 7.66 -9.03 -12.24
N VAL A 197 6.54 -8.35 -12.02
CA VAL A 197 5.38 -8.94 -11.33
C VAL A 197 4.70 -10.04 -12.15
N GLN A 198 4.53 -9.86 -13.46
CA GLN A 198 3.93 -10.87 -14.33
C GLN A 198 4.78 -12.14 -14.36
N LEU A 199 6.09 -11.98 -14.56
CA LEU A 199 7.04 -13.09 -14.58
C LEU A 199 7.10 -13.81 -13.21
N MET A 200 7.11 -13.07 -12.11
CA MET A 200 7.16 -13.65 -10.77
C MET A 200 5.86 -14.38 -10.39
N ILE A 201 4.69 -13.93 -10.85
CA ILE A 201 3.43 -14.69 -10.71
C ILE A 201 3.47 -15.94 -11.58
N ARG A 202 3.86 -15.82 -12.86
CA ARG A 202 3.99 -16.96 -13.80
C ARG A 202 4.94 -18.05 -13.25
N CYS A 203 5.97 -17.65 -12.54
CA CYS A 203 6.97 -18.53 -11.92
C CYS A 203 6.58 -19.09 -10.54
N GLY A 204 5.43 -18.70 -9.96
CA GLY A 204 5.00 -19.13 -8.62
C GLY A 204 5.76 -18.48 -7.45
N ALA A 205 6.39 -17.32 -7.66
CA ALA A 205 7.09 -16.55 -6.63
C ALA A 205 6.17 -15.62 -5.83
N ILE A 206 5.02 -15.26 -6.42
CA ILE A 206 3.96 -14.43 -5.86
C ILE A 206 2.64 -15.10 -6.28
N ASP A 207 1.76 -15.37 -5.31
CA ASP A 207 0.62 -16.27 -5.54
C ASP A 207 -0.41 -15.72 -6.55
N SER A 208 -0.62 -14.40 -6.57
CA SER A 208 -1.64 -13.77 -7.40
C SER A 208 -1.44 -12.25 -7.58
N PRO A 209 -2.19 -11.62 -8.50
CA PRO A 209 -2.27 -10.16 -8.57
C PRO A 209 -2.80 -9.51 -7.27
N LEU A 210 -3.63 -10.19 -6.48
CA LEU A 210 -4.06 -9.72 -5.15
C LEU A 210 -2.86 -9.62 -4.20
N ALA A 211 -2.05 -10.68 -4.12
CA ALA A 211 -0.84 -10.72 -3.29
C ALA A 211 0.17 -9.64 -3.70
N TYR A 212 0.22 -9.25 -4.99
CA TYR A 212 1.00 -8.09 -5.44
C TYR A 212 0.46 -6.76 -4.89
N HIS A 213 -0.85 -6.49 -5.00
CA HIS A 213 -1.45 -5.25 -4.48
C HIS A 213 -1.32 -5.14 -2.96
N GLN A 214 -1.55 -6.24 -2.24
CA GLN A 214 -1.34 -6.34 -0.80
C GLN A 214 0.14 -6.14 -0.45
N GLY A 215 1.06 -6.82 -1.13
CA GLY A 215 2.51 -6.70 -0.91
C GLY A 215 3.05 -5.29 -1.13
N MET A 216 2.55 -4.55 -2.14
CA MET A 216 2.87 -3.14 -2.35
C MET A 216 2.44 -2.24 -1.18
N PHE A 217 1.23 -2.46 -0.65
CA PHE A 217 0.70 -1.71 0.49
C PHE A 217 1.44 -2.04 1.79
N LEU A 218 1.64 -3.34 2.06
CA LEU A 218 2.42 -3.82 3.21
C LEU A 218 3.85 -3.27 3.17
N LYS A 219 4.52 -3.30 2.02
CA LYS A 219 5.88 -2.74 1.87
C LYS A 219 5.95 -1.26 2.28
N THR A 220 4.91 -0.50 1.95
CA THR A 220 4.89 0.96 2.10
C THR A 220 4.44 1.40 3.50
N HIS A 221 3.43 0.73 4.07
CA HIS A 221 2.78 1.14 5.32
C HIS A 221 3.03 0.21 6.51
N PHE A 222 3.42 -1.04 6.24
CA PHE A 222 3.68 -2.08 7.24
C PHE A 222 5.02 -2.80 6.97
N PRO A 223 6.16 -2.07 6.89
CA PRO A 223 7.44 -2.62 6.40
C PRO A 223 8.02 -3.75 7.27
N ASN A 224 7.51 -3.92 8.49
CA ASN A 224 7.86 -5.01 9.43
C ASN A 224 6.79 -6.11 9.49
N GLY A 225 5.79 -6.10 8.60
CA GLY A 225 4.60 -6.95 8.62
C GLY A 225 3.38 -6.28 9.25
N ALA A 226 2.18 -6.79 8.90
CA ALA A 226 0.90 -6.31 9.44
C ALA A 226 0.50 -6.96 10.79
N ALA A 227 1.14 -8.07 11.18
CA ALA A 227 0.93 -8.68 12.49
C ALA A 227 1.39 -7.73 13.61
N HIS A 228 0.68 -7.70 14.73
CA HIS A 228 1.15 -7.04 15.95
C HIS A 228 2.23 -7.89 16.64
N SER A 229 3.16 -7.24 17.35
CA SER A 229 4.12 -7.97 18.18
C SER A 229 3.40 -8.62 19.36
N GLN A 230 3.59 -9.93 19.57
CA GLN A 230 3.06 -10.67 20.72
C GLN A 230 3.54 -10.11 22.07
N SER A 231 4.61 -9.29 22.08
CA SER A 231 5.07 -8.58 23.29
C SER A 231 4.23 -7.35 23.64
N ILE A 232 3.33 -6.90 22.76
CA ILE A 232 2.45 -5.75 22.97
C ILE A 232 1.07 -6.31 23.34
N ALA A 233 0.80 -6.37 24.63
CA ALA A 233 -0.44 -6.88 25.20
C ALA A 233 -0.86 -6.01 26.40
N ILE A 234 -2.10 -6.21 26.85
CA ILE A 234 -2.61 -5.60 28.08
C ILE A 234 -1.89 -6.19 29.30
N ASP A 235 -1.37 -5.33 30.18
CA ASP A 235 -1.03 -5.74 31.54
C ASP A 235 -2.32 -6.04 32.30
N GLN A 236 -2.53 -7.32 32.60
CA GLN A 236 -3.73 -7.82 33.27
C GLN A 236 -3.90 -7.26 34.70
N ALA A 237 -2.82 -6.89 35.39
CA ALA A 237 -2.90 -6.23 36.68
C ALA A 237 -3.36 -4.77 36.54
N ALA A 238 -2.85 -4.05 35.53
CA ALA A 238 -3.29 -2.70 35.20
C ALA A 238 -4.75 -2.67 34.73
N TYR A 239 -5.17 -3.64 33.91
CA TYR A 239 -6.56 -3.81 33.49
C TYR A 239 -7.49 -4.05 34.68
N ALA A 240 -7.17 -5.04 35.52
CA ALA A 240 -7.97 -5.34 36.71
C ALA A 240 -8.10 -4.13 37.63
N ALA A 241 -7.02 -3.38 37.86
CA ALA A 241 -7.04 -2.15 38.66
C ALA A 241 -7.88 -1.03 38.01
N ALA A 242 -7.81 -0.86 36.68
CA ALA A 242 -8.57 0.16 35.97
C ALA A 242 -10.08 -0.08 35.97
N ILE A 243 -10.52 -1.35 36.02
CA ILE A 243 -11.95 -1.70 36.07
C ILE A 243 -12.50 -1.93 37.48
N ALA A 244 -11.66 -2.16 38.50
CA ALA A 244 -12.09 -2.55 39.84
C ALA A 244 -13.01 -1.53 40.55
N GLU A 245 -12.83 -0.24 40.27
CA GLU A 245 -13.63 0.85 40.87
C GLU A 245 -14.77 1.33 39.97
N LEU A 246 -14.96 0.73 38.79
CA LEU A 246 -16.03 1.11 37.89
C LEU A 246 -17.38 0.58 38.42
N PRO A 247 -18.42 1.44 38.53
CA PRO A 247 -19.75 0.98 38.91
C PRO A 247 -20.31 0.04 37.84
N LEU A 248 -21.14 -0.93 38.25
CA LEU A 248 -21.95 -1.72 37.32
C LEU A 248 -23.16 -0.88 36.89
N ALA A 249 -23.37 -0.74 35.59
CA ALA A 249 -24.50 -0.05 35.02
C ALA A 249 -25.78 -0.90 35.15
N ASP A 250 -26.85 -0.31 35.69
CA ASP A 250 -28.18 -0.94 35.79
C ASP A 250 -28.93 -0.83 34.46
N VAL A 251 -28.38 -1.51 33.44
CA VAL A 251 -28.87 -1.48 32.05
C VAL A 251 -28.86 -2.87 31.41
N LYS A 252 -29.58 -2.98 30.29
CA LYS A 252 -29.48 -4.11 29.36
C LYS A 252 -29.05 -3.53 28.02
N ALA A 253 -27.76 -3.59 27.73
CA ALA A 253 -27.22 -3.02 26.50
C ALA A 253 -27.20 -4.06 25.36
N PHE A 254 -27.37 -3.59 24.13
CA PHE A 254 -27.26 -4.37 22.92
C PHE A 254 -26.56 -3.57 21.81
N SER A 255 -25.76 -4.24 20.97
CA SER A 255 -25.19 -3.62 19.75
C SER A 255 -26.02 -3.98 18.51
N ILE A 256 -25.79 -3.24 17.42
CA ILE A 256 -26.35 -3.53 16.08
C ILE A 256 -25.21 -3.36 15.08
N ASP A 257 -24.76 -4.45 14.47
CA ASP A 257 -23.58 -4.46 13.59
C ASP A 257 -23.79 -5.35 12.35
N ASP A 258 -22.90 -5.24 11.36
CA ASP A 258 -22.72 -6.27 10.32
C ASP A 258 -22.22 -7.59 10.94
N ALA A 259 -22.56 -8.75 10.35
CA ALA A 259 -22.11 -10.06 10.81
C ALA A 259 -20.57 -10.23 10.82
N GLY A 260 -19.84 -9.44 10.01
CA GLY A 260 -18.38 -9.41 9.98
C GLY A 260 -17.70 -8.55 11.05
N THR A 261 -18.46 -7.84 11.89
CA THR A 261 -17.88 -6.95 12.92
C THR A 261 -17.33 -7.72 14.11
N THR A 262 -16.01 -7.59 14.35
CA THR A 262 -15.31 -8.13 15.53
C THR A 262 -14.72 -7.04 16.44
N GLU A 263 -14.88 -5.78 16.07
CA GLU A 263 -14.46 -4.59 16.83
C GLU A 263 -15.76 -3.85 17.20
N ILE A 264 -16.55 -4.40 18.13
CA ILE A 264 -17.84 -3.81 18.53
C ILE A 264 -17.54 -2.64 19.46
N ASP A 265 -17.48 -1.44 18.87
CA ASP A 265 -17.18 -0.21 19.58
C ASP A 265 -18.36 0.35 20.38
N ASP A 266 -19.59 0.13 19.91
CA ASP A 266 -20.77 0.84 20.43
C ASP A 266 -21.99 -0.06 20.69
N ALA A 267 -22.81 0.35 21.65
CA ALA A 267 -24.03 -0.31 22.06
C ALA A 267 -25.06 0.69 22.61
N LEU A 268 -26.33 0.30 22.59
CA LEU A 268 -27.46 1.11 23.04
C LEU A 268 -28.21 0.43 24.20
N SER A 269 -28.83 1.21 25.08
CA SER A 269 -29.81 0.73 26.06
C SER A 269 -30.97 1.70 26.22
N VAL A 270 -32.13 1.17 26.63
CA VAL A 270 -33.36 1.95 26.85
C VAL A 270 -33.93 1.56 28.22
N ILE A 271 -34.21 2.57 29.06
CA ILE A 271 -34.76 2.40 30.40
C ILE A 271 -36.01 3.28 30.51
N GLU A 272 -37.13 2.72 30.95
CA GLU A 272 -38.36 3.51 31.22
C GLU A 272 -38.18 4.38 32.48
N LEU A 273 -38.59 5.64 32.42
CA LEU A 273 -38.48 6.58 33.54
C LEU A 273 -39.77 6.63 34.37
N VAL A 274 -39.64 6.76 35.69
CA VAL A 274 -40.77 6.77 36.64
C VAL A 274 -41.78 7.89 36.36
N ASP A 275 -41.30 9.06 35.94
CA ASP A 275 -42.11 10.22 35.60
C ASP A 275 -42.60 10.22 34.13
N GLY A 276 -42.36 9.13 33.40
CA GLY A 276 -42.64 8.97 31.97
C GLY A 276 -41.45 9.35 31.07
N GLY A 277 -41.48 8.85 29.83
CA GLY A 277 -40.34 8.94 28.92
C GLY A 277 -39.31 7.84 29.17
N HIS A 278 -38.13 7.97 28.56
CA HIS A 278 -37.08 6.96 28.64
C HIS A 278 -35.69 7.58 28.82
N ARG A 279 -34.78 6.88 29.49
CA ARG A 279 -33.35 7.14 29.43
C ARG A 279 -32.73 6.26 28.36
N ILE A 280 -32.03 6.89 27.44
CA ILE A 280 -31.23 6.24 26.41
C ILE A 280 -29.78 6.23 26.87
N GLY A 281 -29.18 5.05 26.94
CA GLY A 281 -27.75 4.86 27.14
C GLY A 281 -27.06 4.60 25.81
N ILE A 282 -25.93 5.26 25.58
CA ILE A 282 -25.04 5.07 24.45
C ILE A 282 -23.68 4.68 25.03
N HIS A 283 -23.28 3.44 24.85
CA HIS A 283 -22.15 2.82 25.54
C HIS A 283 -21.02 2.61 24.54
N ILE A 284 -19.87 3.24 24.75
CA ILE A 284 -18.71 3.09 23.87
C ILE A 284 -17.62 2.29 24.59
N ALA A 285 -17.08 1.24 23.96
CA ALA A 285 -15.93 0.48 24.41
C ALA A 285 -14.82 1.41 24.92
N ALA A 286 -14.20 1.11 26.07
CA ALA A 286 -13.29 2.04 26.74
C ALA A 286 -11.82 1.57 26.86
N PRO A 287 -11.12 1.26 25.73
CA PRO A 287 -9.69 0.91 25.77
C PRO A 287 -8.81 2.01 26.39
N GLY A 288 -9.21 3.28 26.28
CA GLY A 288 -8.51 4.41 26.90
C GLY A 288 -8.54 4.45 28.43
N LEU A 289 -9.22 3.51 29.10
CA LEU A 289 -9.09 3.31 30.55
C LEU A 289 -7.78 2.62 30.94
N VAL A 290 -7.14 1.91 30.00
CA VAL A 290 -5.95 1.08 30.24
C VAL A 290 -4.80 1.44 29.31
N ILE A 291 -5.08 1.69 28.03
CA ILE A 291 -4.09 2.29 27.13
C ILE A 291 -3.85 3.72 27.60
N ALA A 292 -2.62 4.04 28.00
CA ALA A 292 -2.20 5.37 28.42
C ALA A 292 -1.38 6.07 27.33
N LYS A 293 -1.49 7.39 27.27
CA LYS A 293 -0.66 8.22 26.39
C LYS A 293 0.83 7.93 26.62
N ASP A 294 1.56 7.76 25.53
CA ASP A 294 2.97 7.39 25.42
C ASP A 294 3.34 5.99 25.97
N ASP A 295 2.39 5.06 26.14
CA ASP A 295 2.68 3.65 26.46
C ASP A 295 2.99 2.79 25.21
N SER A 296 3.16 1.47 25.37
CA SER A 296 3.43 0.55 24.24
C SER A 296 2.23 0.30 23.32
N LEU A 297 1.01 0.35 23.86
CA LEU A 297 -0.24 0.16 23.12
C LEU A 297 -0.64 1.44 22.38
N ASP A 298 -0.47 2.61 22.99
CA ASP A 298 -0.58 3.92 22.31
C ASP A 298 0.40 3.99 21.14
N ARG A 299 1.69 3.69 21.36
CA ARG A 299 2.67 3.67 20.25
C ARG A 299 2.27 2.72 19.11
N ALA A 300 1.68 1.57 19.42
CA ALA A 300 1.18 0.66 18.39
C ALA A 300 -0.04 1.25 17.64
N ALA A 301 -1.05 1.72 18.37
CA ALA A 301 -2.25 2.34 17.80
C ALA A 301 -1.91 3.57 16.94
N ARG A 302 -1.08 4.47 17.47
CA ARG A 302 -0.57 5.67 16.79
C ARG A 302 0.26 5.34 15.56
N SER A 303 0.98 4.22 15.53
CA SER A 303 1.72 3.80 14.33
C SER A 303 0.81 3.38 13.17
N ARG A 304 -0.44 3.00 13.47
CA ARG A 304 -1.44 2.55 12.48
C ARG A 304 -2.53 3.58 12.22
N MET A 305 -2.85 4.45 13.17
CA MET A 305 -3.91 5.47 13.16
C MET A 305 -5.36 4.98 12.98
N SER A 306 -5.60 3.91 12.21
CA SER A 306 -6.92 3.34 11.94
C SER A 306 -6.81 1.85 11.59
N THR A 307 -7.87 1.08 11.78
CA THR A 307 -8.01 -0.24 11.14
C THR A 307 -8.18 -0.04 9.64
N VAL A 308 -7.52 -0.89 8.83
CA VAL A 308 -7.69 -0.98 7.37
C VAL A 308 -8.70 -2.09 7.09
N TYR A 309 -9.83 -1.78 6.45
CA TYR A 309 -10.81 -2.77 6.01
C TYR A 309 -10.72 -2.95 4.50
N PHE A 310 -10.75 -4.19 4.02
CA PHE A 310 -10.85 -4.48 2.58
C PHE A 310 -11.63 -5.78 2.39
N PRO A 311 -12.14 -6.08 1.18
CA PRO A 311 -12.90 -7.30 0.99
C PRO A 311 -12.07 -8.55 1.33
N GLY A 312 -12.57 -9.33 2.29
CA GLY A 312 -12.03 -10.61 2.72
C GLY A 312 -11.16 -10.57 3.99
N ASP A 313 -10.59 -9.43 4.37
CA ASP A 313 -9.62 -9.34 5.47
C ASP A 313 -9.45 -7.89 5.99
N LYS A 314 -8.73 -7.70 7.10
CA LYS A 314 -8.45 -6.39 7.69
C LYS A 314 -7.11 -6.34 8.41
N ILE A 315 -6.56 -5.13 8.55
CA ILE A 315 -5.36 -4.88 9.36
C ILE A 315 -5.76 -3.99 10.53
N THR A 316 -5.88 -4.58 11.72
CA THR A 316 -6.40 -3.95 12.95
C THR A 316 -5.47 -2.86 13.50
N MET A 317 -6.05 -1.78 14.02
CA MET A 317 -5.31 -0.71 14.71
C MET A 317 -4.67 -1.20 16.02
N LEU A 318 -5.41 -2.00 16.78
CA LEU A 318 -5.01 -2.59 18.05
C LEU A 318 -4.76 -4.10 17.91
N PRO A 319 -3.90 -4.71 18.76
CA PRO A 319 -3.77 -6.16 18.85
C PRO A 319 -5.11 -6.84 19.15
N ASP A 320 -5.32 -8.04 18.62
CA ASP A 320 -6.58 -8.77 18.80
C ASP A 320 -6.88 -9.07 20.28
N SER A 321 -5.85 -9.36 21.08
CA SER A 321 -5.97 -9.53 22.54
C SER A 321 -6.40 -8.27 23.31
N VAL A 322 -6.31 -7.09 22.67
CA VAL A 322 -6.85 -5.83 23.20
C VAL A 322 -8.31 -5.68 22.77
N ILE A 323 -8.59 -5.98 21.51
CA ILE A 323 -9.95 -5.94 20.93
C ILE A 323 -10.86 -6.91 21.69
N GLU A 324 -10.46 -8.17 21.87
CA GLU A 324 -11.20 -9.20 22.63
C GLU A 324 -11.53 -8.77 24.07
N GLN A 325 -10.70 -7.92 24.68
CA GLN A 325 -10.90 -7.45 26.05
C GLN A 325 -11.94 -6.31 26.14
N PHE A 326 -11.98 -5.43 25.14
CA PHE A 326 -12.75 -4.19 25.15
C PHE A 326 -13.97 -4.16 24.21
N SER A 327 -14.01 -5.03 23.19
CA SER A 327 -15.17 -5.20 22.31
C SER A 327 -16.42 -5.46 23.15
N LEU A 328 -17.53 -4.83 22.79
CA LEU A 328 -18.80 -4.93 23.50
C LEU A 328 -19.53 -6.25 23.18
N ASP A 329 -18.80 -7.38 23.25
CA ASP A 329 -19.38 -8.69 22.97
C ASP A 329 -20.33 -9.14 24.08
N GLU A 330 -21.41 -9.78 23.68
CA GLU A 330 -22.50 -10.28 24.53
C GLU A 330 -22.06 -11.31 25.58
N GLY A 331 -22.86 -11.43 26.64
CA GLY A 331 -22.67 -12.41 27.71
C GLY A 331 -21.71 -11.98 28.83
N ALA A 332 -21.07 -10.83 28.71
CA ALA A 332 -20.19 -10.26 29.74
C ALA A 332 -20.54 -8.79 30.05
N SER A 333 -20.10 -8.32 31.23
CA SER A 333 -20.05 -6.87 31.50
C SER A 333 -18.74 -6.31 30.96
N ARG A 334 -18.81 -5.25 30.15
CA ARG A 334 -17.67 -4.68 29.43
C ARG A 334 -17.39 -3.24 29.90
N PRO A 335 -16.11 -2.83 30.02
CA PRO A 335 -15.78 -1.47 30.43
C PRO A 335 -16.10 -0.49 29.31
N ALA A 336 -16.96 0.48 29.60
CA ALA A 336 -17.44 1.46 28.63
C ALA A 336 -17.39 2.90 29.19
N LEU A 337 -17.33 3.85 28.25
CA LEU A 337 -17.62 5.25 28.48
C LEU A 337 -19.02 5.51 27.94
N SER A 338 -19.99 5.58 28.84
CA SER A 338 -21.40 5.76 28.54
C SER A 338 -21.79 7.23 28.49
N ILE A 339 -22.64 7.59 27.54
CA ILE A 339 -23.47 8.81 27.58
C ILE A 339 -24.92 8.39 27.81
N TYR A 340 -25.55 9.01 28.82
CA TYR A 340 -26.98 8.90 29.07
C TYR A 340 -27.69 10.21 28.73
N VAL A 341 -28.86 10.10 28.09
CA VAL A 341 -29.77 11.22 27.86
C VAL A 341 -31.22 10.77 28.02
N ASP A 342 -32.03 11.60 28.65
CA ASP A 342 -33.47 11.37 28.81
C ASP A 342 -34.23 11.92 27.59
N ILE A 343 -35.21 11.15 27.12
CA ILE A 343 -36.18 11.52 26.09
C ILE A 343 -37.59 11.56 26.67
N ASP A 344 -38.41 12.50 26.22
CA ASP A 344 -39.82 12.55 26.59
C ASP A 344 -40.65 11.44 25.90
N ALA A 345 -41.96 11.40 26.16
CA ALA A 345 -42.88 10.45 25.54
C ALA A 345 -43.02 10.65 24.01
N GLN A 346 -42.59 11.79 23.48
CA GLN A 346 -42.58 12.13 22.06
C GLN A 346 -41.25 11.74 21.39
N GLY A 347 -40.20 11.43 22.17
CA GLY A 347 -38.87 11.08 21.69
C GLY A 347 -37.90 12.27 21.62
N VAL A 348 -38.27 13.44 22.14
CA VAL A 348 -37.43 14.64 22.14
C VAL A 348 -36.35 14.51 23.20
N THR A 349 -35.08 14.62 22.80
CA THR A 349 -33.93 14.56 23.73
C THR A 349 -33.83 15.80 24.62
N ASN A 350 -33.82 15.60 25.93
CA ASN A 350 -33.49 16.65 26.90
C ASN A 350 -31.97 16.71 27.12
N ARG A 351 -31.26 17.62 26.43
CA ARG A 351 -29.79 17.75 26.59
C ARG A 351 -29.35 18.15 28.00
N ASP A 352 -30.20 18.79 28.82
CA ASP A 352 -29.84 19.15 30.20
C ASP A 352 -29.76 17.92 31.14
N SER A 353 -30.28 16.76 30.70
CA SER A 353 -30.15 15.48 31.41
C SER A 353 -28.84 14.73 31.13
N LEU A 354 -28.00 15.23 30.21
CA LEU A 354 -26.79 14.56 29.74
C LEU A 354 -25.85 14.16 30.89
N GLN A 355 -25.52 12.88 30.97
CA GLN A 355 -24.58 12.34 31.94
C GLN A 355 -23.55 11.47 31.24
N MET A 356 -22.27 11.68 31.54
CA MET A 356 -21.17 10.83 31.08
C MET A 356 -20.63 10.00 32.24
N ARG A 357 -20.41 8.70 32.03
CA ARG A 357 -19.95 7.77 33.06
C ARG A 357 -18.92 6.80 32.49
N ALA A 358 -17.86 6.53 33.25
CA ALA A 358 -17.01 5.36 33.03
C ALA A 358 -17.52 4.25 33.95
N GLU A 359 -17.90 3.10 33.39
CA GLU A 359 -18.65 2.06 34.10
C GLU A 359 -18.52 0.68 33.41
N MET A 360 -18.97 -0.38 34.09
CA MET A 360 -19.11 -1.72 33.51
C MET A 360 -20.54 -1.89 32.98
N VAL A 361 -20.69 -2.13 31.68
CA VAL A 361 -21.98 -2.24 31.00
C VAL A 361 -22.33 -3.71 30.71
N PRO A 362 -23.45 -4.24 31.22
CA PRO A 362 -23.92 -5.59 30.88
C PRO A 362 -24.35 -5.68 29.40
N MET A 363 -23.56 -6.38 28.58
CA MET A 363 -23.87 -6.66 27.17
C MET A 363 -24.76 -7.90 27.08
N VAL A 364 -26.02 -7.70 26.70
CA VAL A 364 -27.06 -8.73 26.72
C VAL A 364 -27.27 -9.37 25.33
N ALA A 365 -26.99 -8.64 24.25
CA ALA A 365 -27.01 -9.18 22.88
C ALA A 365 -26.14 -8.38 21.90
N ASN A 366 -25.59 -9.03 20.88
CA ASN A 366 -25.10 -8.37 19.66
C ASN A 366 -26.00 -8.71 18.48
N LEU A 367 -26.83 -7.75 18.05
CA LEU A 367 -27.74 -7.97 16.92
C LEU A 367 -26.97 -7.84 15.61
N ARG A 368 -27.15 -8.79 14.68
CA ARG A 368 -26.56 -8.73 13.34
C ARG A 368 -27.59 -8.26 12.32
N LEU A 369 -27.23 -7.28 11.50
CA LEU A 369 -28.12 -6.66 10.51
C LEU A 369 -28.71 -7.71 9.56
N GLU A 370 -27.92 -8.67 9.11
CA GLU A 370 -28.35 -9.76 8.23
C GLU A 370 -29.50 -10.59 8.82
N ASP A 371 -29.49 -10.80 10.15
CA ASP A 371 -30.48 -11.62 10.87
C ASP A 371 -31.77 -10.86 11.21
N ILE A 372 -31.74 -9.52 11.33
CA ILE A 372 -32.86 -8.72 11.85
C ILE A 372 -33.35 -7.57 10.96
N GLU A 373 -32.53 -7.01 10.05
CA GLU A 373 -32.92 -5.85 9.22
C GLU A 373 -34.16 -6.13 8.36
N HIS A 374 -34.26 -7.35 7.82
CA HIS A 374 -35.40 -7.79 7.01
C HIS A 374 -36.71 -7.96 7.81
N LEU A 375 -36.66 -7.90 9.15
CA LEU A 375 -37.83 -7.96 10.04
C LEU A 375 -38.31 -6.58 10.49
N VAL A 376 -37.52 -5.52 10.28
CA VAL A 376 -37.74 -4.19 10.87
C VAL A 376 -38.23 -3.17 9.83
N SER A 377 -39.55 -3.03 9.75
CA SER A 377 -40.27 -1.93 9.07
C SER A 377 -40.99 -1.01 10.07
N GLU A 378 -41.48 0.15 9.63
CA GLU A 378 -42.27 1.04 10.50
C GLU A 378 -43.56 0.36 11.00
N GLU A 379 -44.23 -0.41 10.16
CA GLU A 379 -45.40 -1.21 10.54
C GLU A 379 -45.03 -2.25 11.60
N SER A 380 -43.90 -2.92 11.44
CA SER A 380 -43.40 -3.93 12.39
C SER A 380 -42.97 -3.33 13.74
N LEU A 381 -42.63 -2.04 13.79
CA LEU A 381 -42.32 -1.28 15.01
C LEU A 381 -43.56 -0.64 15.64
N ALA A 382 -44.66 -0.52 14.89
CA ALA A 382 -45.97 -0.18 15.43
C ALA A 382 -46.68 -1.43 16.01
N ASP A 383 -46.69 -2.55 15.31
CA ASP A 383 -47.47 -3.76 15.66
C ASP A 383 -46.94 -4.55 16.88
N GLU A 384 -47.62 -4.45 18.02
CA GLU A 384 -47.25 -5.17 19.26
C GLU A 384 -47.21 -6.70 19.13
N ALA A 385 -47.79 -7.30 18.08
CA ALA A 385 -47.69 -8.74 17.80
C ALA A 385 -46.38 -9.14 17.09
N ALA A 386 -45.65 -8.19 16.47
CA ALA A 386 -44.40 -8.45 15.78
C ALA A 386 -43.33 -8.94 16.77
N THR A 387 -42.76 -10.12 16.48
CA THR A 387 -41.88 -10.84 17.41
C THR A 387 -40.46 -10.93 16.88
N TYR A 388 -39.60 -10.03 17.37
CA TYR A 388 -38.14 -10.07 17.19
C TYR A 388 -37.44 -9.40 18.39
N PRO A 389 -36.14 -9.63 18.63
CA PRO A 389 -35.41 -9.06 19.76
C PRO A 389 -35.50 -7.53 19.81
N TYR A 390 -35.65 -6.97 21.00
CA TYR A 390 -35.62 -5.53 21.28
C TYR A 390 -36.62 -4.66 20.48
N ARG A 391 -37.72 -5.22 19.96
CA ARG A 391 -38.76 -4.49 19.18
C ARG A 391 -39.22 -3.18 19.84
N LYS A 392 -39.43 -3.18 21.15
CA LYS A 392 -39.93 -2.00 21.89
C LYS A 392 -38.86 -0.92 21.98
N GLU A 393 -37.66 -1.32 22.35
CA GLU A 393 -36.48 -0.48 22.46
C GLU A 393 -36.12 0.13 21.10
N LEU A 394 -36.15 -0.65 20.02
CA LEU A 394 -35.97 -0.20 18.64
C LEU A 394 -37.04 0.82 18.22
N ALA A 395 -38.31 0.62 18.59
CA ALA A 395 -39.38 1.57 18.26
C ALA A 395 -39.21 2.92 18.98
N ILE A 396 -38.74 2.88 20.24
CA ILE A 396 -38.40 4.08 21.03
C ILE A 396 -37.19 4.81 20.43
N LEU A 397 -36.13 4.07 20.11
CA LEU A 397 -34.91 4.60 19.49
C LEU A 397 -35.18 5.18 18.10
N TRP A 398 -36.05 4.54 17.29
CA TRP A 398 -36.46 5.01 15.96
C TRP A 398 -37.14 6.38 16.04
N LYS A 399 -38.15 6.51 16.91
CA LYS A 399 -38.91 7.74 17.11
C LYS A 399 -38.00 8.93 17.46
N ALA A 400 -37.03 8.71 18.35
CA ALA A 400 -36.04 9.71 18.72
C ALA A 400 -35.03 9.99 17.59
N ALA A 401 -34.58 8.96 16.86
CA ALA A 401 -33.69 9.11 15.70
C ALA A 401 -34.32 9.97 14.58
N GLN A 402 -35.62 9.79 14.30
CA GLN A 402 -36.35 10.63 13.35
C GLN A 402 -36.34 12.12 13.76
N LEU A 403 -36.50 12.43 15.05
CA LEU A 403 -36.47 13.80 15.57
C LEU A 403 -35.05 14.40 15.58
N LEU A 404 -34.04 13.60 15.95
CA LEU A 404 -32.62 13.98 15.86
C LEU A 404 -32.25 14.32 14.41
N HIS A 405 -32.64 13.46 13.47
CA HIS A 405 -32.44 13.68 12.04
C HIS A 405 -33.10 14.99 11.58
N ALA A 406 -34.38 15.20 11.90
CA ALA A 406 -35.13 16.40 11.51
C ALA A 406 -34.44 17.70 11.99
N GLY A 407 -34.04 17.77 13.27
CA GLY A 407 -33.32 18.93 13.80
C GLY A 407 -31.96 19.18 13.14
N ARG A 408 -31.25 18.12 12.70
CA ARG A 408 -30.04 18.27 11.87
C ARG A 408 -30.37 18.80 10.47
N GLN A 409 -31.46 18.35 9.84
CA GLN A 409 -31.86 18.82 8.52
C GLN A 409 -32.27 20.29 8.52
N GLU A 410 -32.94 20.78 9.57
CA GLU A 410 -33.23 22.21 9.76
C GLU A 410 -31.94 23.05 9.75
N LYS A 411 -30.93 22.64 10.53
CA LYS A 411 -29.61 23.30 10.54
C LYS A 411 -28.89 23.19 9.20
N ARG A 412 -28.99 22.06 8.48
CA ARG A 412 -28.42 21.93 7.13
C ARG A 412 -29.07 22.87 6.12
N ILE A 413 -30.39 23.02 6.15
CA ILE A 413 -31.12 23.99 5.31
C ILE A 413 -30.67 25.42 5.65
N ALA A 414 -30.54 25.75 6.94
CA ALA A 414 -30.02 27.06 7.38
C ALA A 414 -28.58 27.33 6.91
N ASN A 415 -27.76 26.28 6.77
CA ASN A 415 -26.41 26.33 6.18
C ASN A 415 -26.41 26.36 4.63
N GLY A 416 -27.57 26.47 3.98
CA GLY A 416 -27.70 26.50 2.52
C GLY A 416 -27.52 25.14 1.82
N LEU A 417 -27.69 24.04 2.56
CA LEU A 417 -27.57 22.67 2.03
C LEU A 417 -28.95 22.03 1.82
N ARG A 418 -29.04 21.12 0.84
CA ARG A 418 -30.26 20.31 0.64
C ARG A 418 -30.44 19.34 1.82
N ALA A 419 -31.67 19.27 2.34
CA ALA A 419 -32.04 18.26 3.32
C ALA A 419 -31.93 16.84 2.74
N GLU A 420 -31.43 15.92 3.55
CA GLU A 420 -31.58 14.49 3.33
C GLU A 420 -32.98 14.04 3.78
N GLN A 421 -33.41 12.88 3.29
CA GLN A 421 -34.68 12.25 3.64
C GLN A 421 -34.39 10.80 4.07
N LEU A 422 -35.01 10.36 5.16
CA LEU A 422 -34.90 8.98 5.64
C LEU A 422 -35.64 8.01 4.72
N GLY A 423 -35.14 6.78 4.57
CA GLY A 423 -35.76 5.68 3.81
C GLY A 423 -35.87 5.86 2.28
N LEU A 424 -35.74 7.09 1.77
CA LEU A 424 -35.87 7.38 0.34
C LEU A 424 -34.57 7.11 -0.42
N ILE A 425 -34.40 5.86 -0.82
CA ILE A 425 -33.49 5.48 -1.91
C ILE A 425 -34.04 6.10 -3.20
N ASP A 426 -33.34 7.09 -3.76
CA ASP A 426 -33.62 7.56 -5.13
C ASP A 426 -33.40 6.36 -6.08
N PRO A 427 -34.42 5.88 -6.80
CA PRO A 427 -34.30 4.69 -7.65
C PRO A 427 -33.38 4.91 -8.86
N ASN A 428 -32.96 6.16 -9.12
CA ASN A 428 -31.96 6.49 -10.12
C ASN A 428 -30.55 6.68 -9.52
N ALA A 429 -30.42 6.75 -8.19
CA ALA A 429 -29.13 6.86 -7.53
C ALA A 429 -28.43 5.49 -7.51
N LEU A 430 -27.15 5.50 -7.88
CA LEU A 430 -26.30 4.32 -7.75
C LEU A 430 -26.04 4.04 -6.27
N ALA A 431 -26.30 2.81 -5.83
CA ALA A 431 -25.96 2.35 -4.48
C ALA A 431 -24.51 2.70 -4.15
N ARG A 432 -24.25 3.21 -2.94
CA ARG A 432 -22.93 3.75 -2.57
C ARG A 432 -22.03 2.69 -1.96
N ASP A 433 -22.58 1.93 -1.03
CA ASP A 433 -21.86 0.99 -0.18
C ASP A 433 -22.27 -0.46 -0.51
N PHE A 434 -21.33 -1.39 -0.43
CA PHE A 434 -21.53 -2.79 -0.84
C PHE A 434 -20.92 -3.72 0.20
N HIS A 435 -21.51 -4.90 0.34
CA HIS A 435 -20.94 -6.01 1.08
C HIS A 435 -20.28 -6.97 0.07
N PHE A 436 -19.05 -7.39 0.34
CA PHE A 436 -18.27 -8.28 -0.50
C PHE A 436 -18.04 -9.60 0.24
N GLN A 437 -18.58 -10.70 -0.28
CA GLN A 437 -18.35 -12.05 0.25
C GLN A 437 -17.41 -12.80 -0.68
N ILE A 438 -16.26 -13.22 -0.15
CA ILE A 438 -15.29 -14.05 -0.87
C ILE A 438 -15.42 -15.48 -0.37
N LYS A 439 -15.57 -16.42 -1.30
CA LYS A 439 -15.77 -17.84 -1.03
C LYS A 439 -14.77 -18.62 -1.87
N ASP A 440 -13.96 -19.47 -1.25
CA ASP A 440 -13.17 -20.46 -1.99
C ASP A 440 -14.12 -21.52 -2.55
N VAL A 441 -14.04 -21.74 -3.87
CA VAL A 441 -14.76 -22.81 -4.55
C VAL A 441 -13.75 -23.61 -5.38
N ASN A 442 -13.28 -24.72 -4.82
CA ASN A 442 -12.30 -25.64 -5.40
C ASN A 442 -10.91 -25.01 -5.66
N GLY A 443 -10.42 -24.19 -4.72
CA GLY A 443 -9.14 -23.48 -4.83
C GLY A 443 -9.20 -22.23 -5.70
N VAL A 444 -10.41 -21.74 -6.00
CA VAL A 444 -10.63 -20.49 -6.75
C VAL A 444 -11.50 -19.56 -5.92
N GLU A 445 -10.93 -18.40 -5.56
CA GLU A 445 -11.67 -17.33 -4.91
C GLU A 445 -12.72 -16.75 -5.88
N ARG A 446 -13.99 -16.92 -5.49
CA ARG A 446 -15.16 -16.29 -6.13
C ARG A 446 -15.71 -15.22 -5.20
N VAL A 447 -16.21 -14.13 -5.78
CA VAL A 447 -16.76 -12.99 -5.03
C VAL A 447 -18.22 -12.73 -5.38
N GLU A 448 -18.99 -12.46 -4.35
CA GLU A 448 -20.38 -12.01 -4.40
C GLU A 448 -20.42 -10.59 -3.84
N ILE A 449 -21.01 -9.66 -4.60
CA ILE A 449 -21.04 -8.23 -4.27
C ILE A 449 -22.51 -7.80 -4.24
N VAL A 450 -22.96 -7.35 -3.07
CA VAL A 450 -24.37 -7.01 -2.81
C VAL A 450 -24.46 -5.57 -2.31
N PRO A 451 -25.35 -4.71 -2.87
CA PRO A 451 -25.59 -3.38 -2.33
C PRO A 451 -26.06 -3.42 -0.88
N ARG A 452 -25.50 -2.55 -0.01
CA ARG A 452 -26.02 -2.36 1.35
C ARG A 452 -27.28 -1.49 1.34
N GLN A 453 -28.27 -1.83 2.18
CA GLN A 453 -29.47 -1.03 2.39
C GLN A 453 -29.19 0.17 3.33
N ARG A 454 -28.40 1.14 2.86
CA ARG A 454 -28.20 2.41 3.58
C ARG A 454 -29.52 3.15 3.76
N GLY A 455 -29.75 3.69 4.96
CA GLY A 455 -31.01 4.33 5.33
C GLY A 455 -32.13 3.38 5.70
N SER A 456 -31.81 2.11 6.01
CA SER A 456 -32.72 1.23 6.75
C SER A 456 -33.01 1.82 8.14
N ILE A 457 -34.04 1.32 8.81
CA ILE A 457 -34.41 1.80 10.15
C ILE A 457 -33.28 1.52 11.15
N LEU A 458 -32.65 0.35 11.08
CA LEU A 458 -31.55 -0.02 11.97
C LEU A 458 -30.27 0.80 11.71
N ASP A 459 -29.86 0.94 10.44
CA ASP A 459 -28.73 1.80 10.02
C ASP A 459 -28.94 3.25 10.50
N THR A 460 -30.17 3.76 10.38
CA THR A 460 -30.51 5.12 10.82
C THR A 460 -30.51 5.26 12.35
N ILE A 461 -31.04 4.27 13.10
CA ILE A 461 -31.00 4.26 14.58
C ILE A 461 -29.54 4.40 15.04
N VAL A 462 -28.65 3.52 14.57
CA VAL A 462 -27.23 3.54 14.95
C VAL A 462 -26.60 4.87 14.52
N ALA A 463 -26.80 5.30 13.27
CA ALA A 463 -26.21 6.53 12.75
C ALA A 463 -26.61 7.78 13.55
N GLU A 464 -27.89 8.02 13.80
CA GLU A 464 -28.33 9.24 14.51
C GLU A 464 -27.91 9.23 15.99
N TRP A 465 -27.92 8.08 16.66
CA TRP A 465 -27.45 7.98 18.05
C TRP A 465 -25.92 8.12 18.17
N MET A 466 -25.14 7.60 17.22
CA MET A 466 -23.69 7.84 17.17
C MET A 466 -23.36 9.30 16.79
N ILE A 467 -24.13 9.91 15.87
CA ILE A 467 -24.01 11.34 15.56
C ILE A 467 -24.33 12.19 16.80
N PHE A 468 -25.37 11.83 17.56
CA PHE A 468 -25.70 12.48 18.84
C PHE A 468 -24.55 12.32 19.86
N CYS A 469 -24.01 11.11 20.05
CA CYS A 469 -22.91 10.84 20.97
C CYS A 469 -21.64 11.64 20.63
N ASN A 470 -21.26 11.66 19.35
CA ASN A 470 -20.14 12.45 18.82
C ASN A 470 -20.36 13.97 18.97
N SER A 471 -21.61 14.44 18.83
CA SER A 471 -21.98 15.84 19.05
C SER A 471 -21.96 16.23 20.54
N ALA A 472 -22.55 15.40 21.41
CA ALA A 472 -22.58 15.60 22.85
C ALA A 472 -21.16 15.56 23.44
N SER A 473 -20.34 14.60 23.01
CA SER A 473 -18.92 14.52 23.39
C SER A 473 -18.14 15.75 22.95
N GLY A 474 -18.31 16.20 21.70
CA GLY A 474 -17.67 17.43 21.20
C GLY A 474 -18.10 18.68 21.98
N GLN A 475 -19.39 18.78 22.33
CA GLN A 475 -19.88 19.86 23.19
C GLN A 475 -19.27 19.78 24.60
N LEU A 476 -19.28 18.61 25.23
CA LEU A 476 -18.73 18.40 26.58
C LEU A 476 -17.25 18.80 26.66
N LEU A 477 -16.43 18.45 25.66
CA LEU A 477 -15.04 18.89 25.54
C LEU A 477 -14.93 20.41 25.43
N ALA A 478 -15.76 21.04 24.58
CA ALA A 478 -15.74 22.49 24.36
C ALA A 478 -16.16 23.27 25.62
N ASP A 479 -17.26 22.88 26.26
CA ASP A 479 -17.81 23.51 27.47
C ASP A 479 -16.84 23.38 28.65
N HIS A 480 -16.19 22.22 28.77
CA HIS A 480 -15.13 21.98 29.76
C HIS A 480 -13.75 22.41 29.26
N GLY A 481 -13.64 23.17 28.15
CA GLY A 481 -12.40 23.73 27.59
C GLY A 481 -11.24 22.74 27.49
N LEU A 482 -11.53 21.47 27.20
CA LEU A 482 -10.58 20.42 26.92
C LEU A 482 -10.29 20.41 25.40
N PRO A 483 -9.03 20.26 24.98
CA PRO A 483 -8.72 20.05 23.58
C PRO A 483 -9.16 18.65 23.14
N GLY A 484 -9.43 18.48 21.86
CA GLY A 484 -9.83 17.22 21.26
C GLY A 484 -9.66 17.27 19.75
N LEU A 485 -9.84 16.14 19.09
CA LEU A 485 -9.83 15.99 17.64
C LEU A 485 -11.26 16.15 17.11
N PHE A 486 -11.58 17.38 16.73
CA PHE A 486 -12.87 17.80 16.19
C PHE A 486 -12.89 17.64 14.68
N ARG A 487 -13.97 17.04 14.15
CA ARG A 487 -14.18 16.86 12.73
C ARG A 487 -15.04 18.03 12.23
N THR A 488 -14.39 19.05 11.67
CA THR A 488 -15.00 20.35 11.34
C THR A 488 -15.20 20.53 9.82
N GLN A 489 -16.24 21.25 9.37
CA GLN A 489 -16.54 21.49 7.95
C GLN A 489 -17.20 22.87 7.74
N LYS A 490 -16.65 23.69 6.84
CA LYS A 490 -17.21 25.03 6.47
C LYS A 490 -17.20 25.33 4.96
N GLY A 491 -18.27 25.93 4.42
CA GLY A 491 -18.42 26.46 3.05
C GLY A 491 -18.76 25.44 1.95
N TRP A 492 -18.66 25.81 0.66
CA TRP A 492 -18.90 24.91 -0.49
C TRP A 492 -17.62 24.52 -1.29
N GLY A 493 -17.40 23.22 -1.62
CA GLY A 493 -16.20 22.72 -2.35
C GLY A 493 -15.54 21.43 -1.78
N PRO A 494 -14.48 20.87 -2.42
CA PRO A 494 -13.75 19.66 -1.97
C PRO A 494 -12.65 19.93 -0.90
N LEU A 495 -12.05 18.86 -0.35
CA LEU A 495 -11.16 18.86 0.85
C LEU A 495 -11.84 19.48 2.10
N ARG A 496 -13.15 19.17 2.16
CA ARG A 496 -14.24 19.76 2.95
C ARG A 496 -14.02 19.83 4.45
N THR A 497 -13.84 18.64 5.00
CA THR A 497 -13.93 18.36 6.42
C THR A 497 -12.54 18.03 6.94
N ARG A 498 -12.11 18.69 8.02
CA ARG A 498 -10.76 18.58 8.57
C ARG A 498 -10.76 18.23 10.04
N MET A 499 -9.74 17.49 10.46
CA MET A 499 -9.47 17.26 11.87
C MET A 499 -8.80 18.51 12.46
N GLN A 500 -9.37 19.07 13.51
CA GLN A 500 -8.89 20.27 14.19
C GLN A 500 -8.78 20.05 15.68
N THR A 501 -7.80 20.70 16.33
CA THR A 501 -7.61 20.63 17.79
C THR A 501 -8.54 21.56 18.58
N THR A 502 -9.45 22.24 17.89
CA THR A 502 -10.37 23.25 18.42
C THR A 502 -11.79 22.97 17.93
N PRO A 503 -12.82 23.19 18.76
CA PRO A 503 -14.21 22.99 18.35
C PRO A 503 -14.59 23.90 17.18
N GLY A 504 -15.44 23.37 16.31
CA GLY A 504 -16.02 24.10 15.20
C GLY A 504 -17.15 23.32 14.55
N PRO A 505 -18.02 23.99 13.78
CA PRO A 505 -19.20 23.38 13.19
C PRO A 505 -18.81 22.36 12.11
N HIS A 506 -19.71 21.40 11.90
CA HIS A 506 -19.73 20.52 10.75
C HIS A 506 -21.01 20.83 9.96
N GLU A 507 -20.94 21.83 9.07
CA GLU A 507 -22.13 22.38 8.37
C GLU A 507 -22.95 21.30 7.65
N GLY A 508 -22.28 20.31 7.03
CA GLY A 508 -22.91 19.18 6.36
C GLY A 508 -23.59 18.16 7.28
N LEU A 509 -23.34 18.17 8.59
CA LEU A 509 -24.11 17.35 9.54
C LEU A 509 -25.18 18.17 10.27
N GLY A 510 -25.20 19.50 10.10
CA GLY A 510 -26.08 20.39 10.85
C GLY A 510 -25.69 20.50 12.33
N LEU A 511 -24.39 20.48 12.65
CA LEU A 511 -23.89 20.45 14.03
C LEU A 511 -22.89 21.57 14.31
N ASP A 512 -22.96 22.15 15.51
CA ASP A 512 -22.03 23.18 16.00
C ASP A 512 -20.74 22.59 16.58
N TYR A 513 -20.84 21.36 17.10
CA TYR A 513 -19.74 20.56 17.64
C TYR A 513 -19.86 19.13 17.12
N TYR A 514 -18.74 18.59 16.64
CA TYR A 514 -18.63 17.20 16.21
C TYR A 514 -17.19 16.71 16.42
N ALA A 515 -17.01 15.69 17.26
CA ALA A 515 -15.75 15.02 17.51
C ALA A 515 -15.98 13.51 17.38
N TRP A 516 -15.07 12.78 16.74
CA TRP A 516 -15.19 11.32 16.62
C TRP A 516 -14.79 10.68 17.96
N CYS A 517 -15.73 10.01 18.60
CA CYS A 517 -15.64 9.44 19.94
C CYS A 517 -16.31 8.06 20.05
N THR A 518 -16.84 7.52 18.95
CA THR A 518 -17.68 6.30 18.91
C THR A 518 -16.99 5.11 18.25
N SER A 519 -15.69 5.16 17.95
CA SER A 519 -14.95 3.97 17.48
C SER A 519 -13.48 3.87 17.94
N PRO A 520 -13.20 3.88 19.26
CA PRO A 520 -11.85 3.91 19.80
C PRO A 520 -11.04 2.61 19.59
N LEU A 521 -11.66 1.47 19.25
CA LEU A 521 -10.94 0.23 18.93
C LEU A 521 -10.29 0.27 17.54
N ARG A 522 -10.87 1.03 16.62
CA ARG A 522 -10.48 1.09 15.19
C ARG A 522 -10.08 2.46 14.65
N ARG A 523 -10.22 3.55 15.44
CA ARG A 523 -9.76 4.90 15.07
C ARG A 523 -8.99 5.56 16.22
N TYR A 524 -7.76 5.97 15.96
CA TYR A 524 -6.88 6.58 16.95
C TYR A 524 -7.37 7.97 17.39
N SER A 525 -8.09 8.68 16.50
CA SER A 525 -8.75 9.94 16.85
C SER A 525 -9.77 9.80 17.97
N ASP A 526 -10.51 8.68 17.95
CA ASP A 526 -11.55 8.36 18.92
C ASP A 526 -10.93 7.95 20.26
N LEU A 527 -9.83 7.18 20.24
CA LEU A 527 -9.05 6.86 21.44
C LEU A 527 -8.47 8.13 22.11
N VAL A 528 -7.93 9.06 21.31
CA VAL A 528 -7.40 10.35 21.79
C VAL A 528 -8.49 11.21 22.44
N ASN A 529 -9.67 11.28 21.83
CA ASN A 529 -10.82 11.97 22.41
C ASN A 529 -11.33 11.26 23.67
N GLN A 530 -11.34 9.93 23.67
CA GLN A 530 -11.78 9.13 24.81
C GLN A 530 -10.92 9.39 26.05
N TRP A 531 -9.59 9.57 25.95
CA TRP A 531 -8.76 9.95 27.10
C TRP A 531 -9.18 11.28 27.75
N GLN A 532 -9.54 12.27 26.95
CA GLN A 532 -10.02 13.57 27.43
C GLN A 532 -11.39 13.42 28.11
N LEU A 533 -12.28 12.62 27.53
CA LEU A 533 -13.60 12.34 28.08
C LEU A 533 -13.57 11.46 29.33
N ILE A 534 -12.64 10.51 29.45
CA ILE A 534 -12.39 9.74 30.69
C ILE A 534 -11.92 10.66 31.81
N ALA A 535 -11.02 11.60 31.51
CA ALA A 535 -10.62 12.62 32.49
C ALA A 535 -11.83 13.49 32.92
N LEU A 536 -12.72 13.84 31.98
CA LEU A 536 -13.96 14.54 32.28
C LEU A 536 -14.92 13.70 33.16
N ALA A 537 -15.14 12.43 32.82
CA ALA A 537 -16.01 11.53 33.58
C ALA A 537 -15.51 11.28 35.01
N LYS A 538 -14.19 11.14 35.21
CA LYS A 538 -13.60 10.87 36.53
C LYS A 538 -13.38 12.11 37.40
N HIS A 539 -13.21 13.30 36.81
CA HIS A 539 -12.75 14.50 37.53
C HIS A 539 -13.61 15.76 37.32
N GLY A 540 -14.60 15.71 36.43
CA GLY A 540 -15.53 16.80 36.15
C GLY A 540 -14.82 18.11 35.83
N VAL A 541 -15.17 19.18 36.55
CA VAL A 541 -14.55 20.52 36.39
C VAL A 541 -13.03 20.55 36.59
N THR A 542 -12.45 19.54 37.25
CA THR A 542 -10.99 19.46 37.49
C THR A 542 -10.23 18.72 36.38
N ALA A 543 -10.92 18.15 35.38
CA ALA A 543 -10.33 17.37 34.29
C ALA A 543 -9.18 18.08 33.54
N LYS A 544 -9.27 19.40 33.33
CA LYS A 544 -8.20 20.19 32.68
C LYS A 544 -6.81 20.06 33.34
N MET A 545 -6.74 19.67 34.61
CA MET A 545 -5.49 19.52 35.36
C MET A 545 -4.87 18.13 35.24
N VAL A 546 -5.60 17.14 34.72
CA VAL A 546 -5.20 15.73 34.68
C VAL A 546 -5.38 15.06 33.30
N ALA A 547 -6.08 15.70 32.37
CA ALA A 547 -6.29 15.18 31.02
C ALA A 547 -4.97 15.06 30.24
N PRO A 548 -4.72 13.97 29.46
CA PRO A 548 -3.39 13.70 28.89
C PRO A 548 -2.86 14.71 27.86
N PHE A 549 -3.74 15.52 27.26
CA PHE A 549 -3.35 16.66 26.42
C PHE A 549 -3.89 17.97 27.04
N PRO A 550 -3.02 18.90 27.48
CA PRO A 550 -3.45 20.21 27.96
C PRO A 550 -3.90 21.13 26.80
N PRO A 551 -4.65 22.21 27.07
CA PRO A 551 -5.03 23.18 26.05
C PRO A 551 -3.83 23.74 25.28
N ARG A 552 -3.94 23.75 23.93
CA ARG A 552 -2.88 24.15 22.97
C ARG A 552 -1.67 23.20 22.90
N ASP A 553 -1.81 21.93 23.27
CA ASP A 553 -0.78 20.92 23.01
C ASP A 553 -0.47 20.79 21.51
N ALA A 554 0.80 21.01 21.14
CA ALA A 554 1.28 20.92 19.76
C ALA A 554 1.32 19.47 19.23
N SER A 555 1.47 18.48 20.10
CA SER A 555 1.46 17.06 19.72
C SER A 555 0.09 16.62 19.19
N LEU A 556 -1.00 17.21 19.70
CA LEU A 556 -2.36 16.96 19.23
C LEU A 556 -2.59 17.48 17.80
N MET A 557 -1.92 18.58 17.42
CA MET A 557 -1.95 19.09 16.03
C MET A 557 -1.20 18.16 15.08
N GLY A 558 -0.07 17.59 15.53
CA GLY A 558 0.65 16.55 14.79
C GLY A 558 -0.24 15.32 14.57
N ILE A 559 -0.82 14.78 15.65
CA ILE A 559 -1.74 13.64 15.59
C ILE A 559 -2.91 13.89 14.62
N ALA A 560 -3.50 15.09 14.62
CA ALA A 560 -4.57 15.43 13.69
C ALA A 560 -4.11 15.29 12.22
N ALA A 561 -2.95 15.84 11.87
CA ALA A 561 -2.41 15.78 10.52
C ALA A 561 -1.97 14.35 10.12
N ASP A 562 -1.29 13.64 11.02
CA ASP A 562 -0.84 12.26 10.81
C ASP A 562 -2.04 11.33 10.58
N PHE A 563 -3.11 11.46 11.39
CA PHE A 563 -4.34 10.70 11.25
C PHE A 563 -5.05 11.00 9.93
N GLU A 564 -5.20 12.27 9.53
CA GLU A 564 -5.83 12.60 8.24
C GLU A 564 -5.07 12.03 7.05
N SER A 565 -3.74 12.14 7.05
CA SER A 565 -2.91 11.59 5.98
C SER A 565 -3.02 10.07 5.91
N CYS A 566 -2.94 9.39 7.06
CA CYS A 566 -2.99 7.93 7.12
C CYS A 566 -4.38 7.40 6.73
N TYR A 567 -5.45 8.01 7.25
CA TYR A 567 -6.83 7.63 6.95
C TYR A 567 -7.17 7.80 5.46
N GLN A 568 -6.67 8.87 4.82
CA GLN A 568 -6.81 9.05 3.37
C GLN A 568 -6.08 7.93 2.60
N THR A 569 -4.79 7.70 2.87
CA THR A 569 -4.01 6.68 2.14
C THR A 569 -4.54 5.27 2.36
N TYR A 570 -5.08 4.98 3.54
CA TYR A 570 -5.77 3.72 3.80
C TYR A 570 -7.03 3.62 2.94
N GLY A 571 -7.90 4.64 2.90
CA GLY A 571 -9.06 4.68 2.02
C GLY A 571 -8.72 4.45 0.54
N GLU A 572 -7.67 5.09 0.02
CA GLU A 572 -7.17 4.88 -1.35
C GLU A 572 -6.77 3.43 -1.64
N TYR A 573 -6.31 2.68 -0.62
CA TYR A 573 -6.03 1.25 -0.73
C TYR A 573 -7.29 0.37 -0.61
N GLN A 574 -8.29 0.77 0.21
CA GLN A 574 -9.59 0.09 0.26
C GLN A 574 -10.27 0.17 -1.12
N ASP A 575 -10.38 1.37 -1.70
CA ASP A 575 -10.88 1.62 -3.06
C ASP A 575 -10.14 0.78 -4.11
N ARG A 576 -8.82 0.63 -3.98
CA ARG A 576 -7.99 -0.19 -4.88
C ARG A 576 -8.37 -1.67 -4.81
N LEU A 577 -8.60 -2.21 -3.61
CA LEU A 577 -8.98 -3.62 -3.45
C LEU A 577 -10.45 -3.87 -3.78
N GLU A 578 -11.37 -2.95 -3.48
CA GLU A 578 -12.74 -3.02 -4.01
C GLU A 578 -12.74 -3.07 -5.54
N LYS A 579 -11.91 -2.25 -6.19
CA LYS A 579 -11.74 -2.27 -7.65
C LYS A 579 -11.20 -3.62 -8.14
N TYR A 580 -10.21 -4.20 -7.47
CA TYR A 580 -9.71 -5.55 -7.76
C TYR A 580 -10.84 -6.57 -7.71
N TRP A 581 -11.62 -6.58 -6.62
CA TRP A 581 -12.70 -7.55 -6.44
C TRP A 581 -13.87 -7.33 -7.40
N CYS A 582 -14.17 -6.10 -7.82
CA CYS A 582 -15.13 -5.86 -8.89
C CYS A 582 -14.66 -6.40 -10.25
N LEU A 583 -13.35 -6.35 -10.55
CA LEU A 583 -12.77 -6.93 -11.76
C LEU A 583 -12.71 -8.47 -11.69
N ARG A 584 -12.51 -9.05 -10.50
CA ARG A 584 -12.72 -10.49 -10.24
C ARG A 584 -14.18 -10.90 -10.47
N TRP A 585 -15.13 -10.15 -9.91
CA TRP A 585 -16.57 -10.36 -10.15
C TRP A 585 -16.94 -10.30 -11.65
N ALA A 586 -16.24 -9.48 -12.42
CA ALA A 586 -16.45 -9.38 -13.86
C ALA A 586 -15.84 -10.56 -14.66
N THR A 587 -14.78 -11.21 -14.17
CA THR A 587 -14.07 -12.31 -14.87
C THR A 587 -14.45 -13.71 -14.38
N GLN A 588 -15.05 -13.87 -13.20
CA GLN A 588 -15.27 -15.17 -12.58
C GLN A 588 -16.27 -16.10 -13.30
N ASP A 589 -17.00 -15.58 -14.30
CA ASP A 589 -18.00 -16.32 -15.07
C ASP A 589 -17.63 -16.49 -16.56
N GLY A 590 -16.48 -15.94 -16.98
CA GLY A 590 -15.98 -15.95 -18.35
C GLY A 590 -15.13 -14.73 -18.69
N ASP A 591 -14.51 -14.73 -19.87
CA ASP A 591 -13.55 -13.69 -20.30
C ASP A 591 -14.20 -12.31 -20.59
N SER A 592 -15.53 -12.25 -20.66
CA SER A 592 -16.27 -11.01 -20.86
C SER A 592 -17.63 -11.03 -20.16
N LYS A 593 -18.14 -9.84 -19.79
CA LYS A 593 -19.41 -9.70 -19.07
C LYS A 593 -20.19 -8.49 -19.57
N ASN A 594 -21.45 -8.71 -19.98
CA ASN A 594 -22.40 -7.64 -20.26
C ASN A 594 -22.86 -7.02 -18.94
N VAL A 595 -22.79 -5.70 -18.83
CA VAL A 595 -23.20 -4.93 -17.66
C VAL A 595 -23.82 -3.61 -18.08
N HIS A 596 -24.58 -2.99 -17.18
CA HIS A 596 -25.06 -1.63 -17.36
C HIS A 596 -24.19 -0.65 -16.58
N VAL A 597 -23.92 0.50 -17.18
CA VAL A 597 -23.18 1.61 -16.58
C VAL A 597 -23.99 2.89 -16.60
N ARG A 598 -23.68 3.80 -15.67
CA ARG A 598 -24.15 5.18 -15.64
C ARG A 598 -22.99 6.13 -15.85
N HIS A 599 -23.14 7.05 -16.79
CA HIS A 599 -22.18 8.13 -17.01
C HIS A 599 -22.14 9.08 -15.80
N LEU A 600 -20.94 9.33 -15.25
CA LEU A 600 -20.75 10.27 -14.13
C LEU A 600 -20.34 11.66 -14.62
N LYS A 601 -19.23 11.76 -15.35
CA LYS A 601 -18.70 12.98 -15.99
C LYS A 601 -17.54 12.61 -16.93
N GLU A 602 -17.32 13.38 -18.00
CA GLU A 602 -16.09 13.32 -18.82
C GLU A 602 -15.78 11.90 -19.35
N GLY A 603 -16.80 11.09 -19.60
CA GLY A 603 -16.69 9.68 -20.02
C GLY A 603 -16.46 8.69 -18.88
N MET A 604 -16.04 9.14 -17.70
CA MET A 604 -15.99 8.28 -16.52
C MET A 604 -17.40 7.82 -16.16
N SER A 605 -17.56 6.51 -16.07
CA SER A 605 -18.83 5.83 -15.81
C SER A 605 -18.66 4.82 -14.67
N ARG A 606 -19.77 4.46 -14.04
CA ARG A 606 -19.80 3.49 -12.94
C ARG A 606 -20.81 2.39 -13.26
N LEU A 607 -20.46 1.14 -12.94
CA LEU A 607 -21.40 0.02 -13.04
C LEU A 607 -22.60 0.21 -12.11
N GLU A 608 -23.77 -0.31 -12.50
CA GLU A 608 -24.96 -0.25 -11.65
C GLU A 608 -24.91 -1.24 -10.47
N LEU A 609 -24.37 -2.44 -10.70
CA LEU A 609 -24.44 -3.56 -9.75
C LEU A 609 -23.28 -3.64 -8.75
N VAL A 610 -22.16 -2.96 -9.01
CA VAL A 610 -20.91 -3.03 -8.22
C VAL A 610 -20.20 -1.67 -8.25
N PRO A 611 -19.37 -1.30 -7.25
CA PRO A 611 -18.77 0.04 -7.14
C PRO A 611 -17.65 0.35 -8.17
N LEU A 612 -17.55 -0.40 -9.27
CA LEU A 612 -16.51 -0.28 -10.28
C LEU A 612 -16.68 0.97 -11.15
N HIS A 613 -15.62 1.79 -11.17
CA HIS A 613 -15.49 2.98 -12.01
C HIS A 613 -14.53 2.72 -13.18
N LEU A 614 -14.96 3.02 -14.40
CA LEU A 614 -14.21 2.80 -15.65
C LEU A 614 -14.43 3.95 -16.65
N PRO A 615 -13.45 4.27 -17.51
CA PRO A 615 -13.65 5.20 -18.61
C PRO A 615 -14.48 4.56 -19.73
N VAL A 616 -15.47 5.31 -20.23
CA VAL A 616 -16.28 4.99 -21.42
C VAL A 616 -16.33 6.26 -22.29
N PRO A 617 -15.30 6.50 -23.15
CA PRO A 617 -15.15 7.75 -23.88
C PRO A 617 -16.35 8.13 -24.74
N GLU A 618 -17.10 7.14 -25.25
CA GLU A 618 -18.33 7.31 -26.02
C GLU A 618 -19.42 8.07 -25.25
N LEU A 619 -19.43 7.98 -23.91
CA LEU A 619 -20.37 8.68 -23.05
C LEU A 619 -19.91 10.10 -22.67
N ALA A 620 -18.71 10.55 -23.07
CA ALA A 620 -18.16 11.83 -22.63
C ALA A 620 -18.97 13.07 -23.07
N SER A 621 -19.71 12.96 -24.19
CA SER A 621 -20.64 13.98 -24.68
C SER A 621 -22.06 13.83 -24.13
N HIS A 622 -22.38 12.73 -23.44
CA HIS A 622 -23.72 12.46 -22.93
C HIS A 622 -23.96 13.14 -21.57
N PRO A 623 -25.23 13.41 -21.20
CA PRO A 623 -25.57 13.90 -19.87
C PRO A 623 -25.08 12.96 -18.74
N ARG A 624 -24.99 13.51 -17.52
CA ARG A 624 -24.80 12.70 -16.31
C ARG A 624 -26.01 11.77 -16.14
N MET A 625 -25.77 10.57 -15.61
CA MET A 625 -26.75 9.50 -15.38
C MET A 625 -27.35 8.85 -16.64
N THR A 626 -26.86 9.18 -17.85
CA THR A 626 -27.14 8.37 -19.06
C THR A 626 -26.72 6.92 -18.81
N ARG A 627 -27.63 5.99 -19.11
CA ARG A 627 -27.43 4.54 -19.00
C ARG A 627 -26.94 3.98 -20.32
N ALA A 628 -26.07 2.99 -20.26
CA ALA A 628 -25.62 2.25 -21.43
C ALA A 628 -25.37 0.78 -21.07
N GLU A 629 -25.68 -0.13 -21.99
CA GLU A 629 -25.20 -1.51 -21.93
C GLU A 629 -23.79 -1.56 -22.54
N VAL A 630 -22.86 -2.20 -21.83
CA VAL A 630 -21.47 -2.36 -22.26
C VAL A 630 -20.99 -3.78 -22.02
N VAL A 631 -20.02 -4.23 -22.82
CA VAL A 631 -19.24 -5.43 -22.55
C VAL A 631 -17.93 -5.02 -21.87
N LEU A 632 -17.64 -5.61 -20.71
CA LEU A 632 -16.29 -5.63 -20.15
C LEU A 632 -15.51 -6.80 -20.75
N ALA A 633 -14.28 -6.56 -21.19
CA ALA A 633 -13.34 -7.55 -21.71
C ALA A 633 -11.90 -7.15 -21.36
N ASP A 634 -10.91 -7.97 -21.74
CA ASP A 634 -9.47 -7.70 -21.58
C ASP A 634 -9.10 -7.19 -20.17
N ILE A 635 -9.60 -7.89 -19.15
CA ILE A 635 -9.50 -7.47 -17.75
C ILE A 635 -8.10 -7.79 -17.21
N ASP A 636 -7.35 -6.74 -16.88
CA ASP A 636 -6.03 -6.82 -16.26
C ASP A 636 -6.15 -6.55 -14.75
N LEU A 637 -5.97 -7.61 -13.96
CA LEU A 637 -6.02 -7.56 -12.50
C LEU A 637 -4.76 -6.97 -11.85
N LEU A 638 -3.65 -6.83 -12.57
CA LEU A 638 -2.41 -6.19 -12.10
C LEU A 638 -2.46 -4.67 -12.32
N GLN A 639 -2.97 -4.22 -13.47
CA GLN A 639 -3.18 -2.80 -13.78
C GLN A 639 -4.52 -2.26 -13.25
N LEU A 640 -5.42 -3.16 -12.82
CA LEU A 640 -6.77 -2.86 -12.37
C LEU A 640 -7.57 -2.11 -13.47
N SER A 641 -7.57 -2.66 -14.67
CA SER A 641 -8.22 -2.11 -15.86
C SER A 641 -9.08 -3.13 -16.58
N ALA A 642 -10.01 -2.64 -17.39
CA ALA A 642 -10.83 -3.44 -18.31
C ALA A 642 -10.96 -2.65 -19.62
N ALA A 643 -10.97 -3.34 -20.75
CA ALA A 643 -11.53 -2.79 -21.97
C ALA A 643 -13.05 -2.72 -21.85
N VAL A 644 -13.64 -1.63 -22.35
CA VAL A 644 -15.10 -1.43 -22.36
C VAL A 644 -15.53 -1.20 -23.80
N ARG A 645 -16.53 -1.95 -24.25
CA ARG A 645 -17.17 -1.76 -25.56
C ARG A 645 -18.65 -1.48 -25.36
N VAL A 646 -19.11 -0.32 -25.80
CA VAL A 646 -20.54 0.03 -25.76
C VAL A 646 -21.33 -0.83 -26.74
N LEU A 647 -22.46 -1.38 -26.28
CA LEU A 647 -23.43 -2.09 -27.10
C LEU A 647 -24.60 -1.17 -27.49
N GLU A 648 -25.21 -0.56 -26.47
CA GLU A 648 -26.35 0.34 -26.61
C GLU A 648 -26.23 1.50 -25.62
N ILE A 649 -26.56 2.71 -26.06
CA ILE A 649 -26.72 3.87 -25.18
C ILE A 649 -28.22 4.16 -25.14
N GLU A 650 -28.80 4.12 -23.95
CA GLU A 650 -30.24 4.34 -23.82
C GLU A 650 -30.59 5.77 -24.19
N ALA A 651 -31.46 5.89 -25.21
CA ALA A 651 -32.09 7.15 -25.54
C ALA A 651 -32.90 7.65 -24.34
N LYS A 652 -32.97 8.98 -24.19
CA LYS A 652 -33.77 9.63 -23.15
C LYS A 652 -35.20 9.07 -23.18
N ALA A 653 -35.67 8.53 -22.06
CA ALA A 653 -37.09 8.54 -21.78
C ALA A 653 -37.56 10.01 -21.77
N GLU A 654 -38.47 10.37 -22.66
CA GLU A 654 -39.17 11.65 -22.59
C GLU A 654 -40.07 11.63 -21.36
N VAL A 655 -39.55 12.11 -20.23
CA VAL A 655 -40.38 12.42 -19.07
C VAL A 655 -41.39 13.50 -19.52
N PRO A 656 -42.71 13.27 -19.41
CA PRO A 656 -43.69 14.27 -19.78
C PRO A 656 -43.41 15.56 -19.02
N GLN A 657 -43.36 16.69 -19.72
CA GLN A 657 -43.26 17.99 -19.08
C GLN A 657 -44.53 18.22 -18.25
N VAL A 658 -44.45 17.96 -16.94
CA VAL A 658 -45.36 18.59 -15.98
C VAL A 658 -45.04 20.08 -16.06
N SER A 659 -45.97 20.84 -16.61
CA SER A 659 -45.84 22.28 -16.80
C SER A 659 -45.57 22.94 -15.46
N ALA A 660 -44.34 23.38 -15.24
CA ALA A 660 -44.03 24.33 -14.19
C ALA A 660 -44.83 25.60 -14.50
N GLN A 661 -45.81 25.92 -13.65
CA GLN A 661 -46.44 27.23 -13.71
C GLN A 661 -45.37 28.25 -13.34
N GLU A 662 -45.11 29.16 -14.27
CA GLU A 662 -44.35 30.37 -14.01
C GLU A 662 -45.09 31.16 -12.94
N ASP A 663 -44.42 31.47 -11.83
CA ASP A 663 -44.85 32.56 -10.96
C ASP A 663 -43.64 33.31 -10.42
N GLY A 664 -43.53 34.57 -10.85
CA GLY A 664 -43.06 35.66 -10.00
C GLY A 664 -41.57 35.76 -9.68
N SER A 665 -40.78 36.33 -10.60
CA SER A 665 -39.53 37.01 -10.27
C SER A 665 -39.76 38.27 -9.41
N ALA A 666 -38.98 38.45 -8.34
CA ALA A 666 -38.48 39.75 -7.86
C ALA A 666 -37.37 39.58 -6.79
N ASP A 667 -36.20 40.17 -7.09
CA ASP A 667 -35.05 40.54 -6.22
C ASP A 667 -34.49 39.55 -5.16
#